data_AF-A0A551Y126-F1
#
_entry.id   AF-A0A551Y126-F1
#
_cell.length_a   1.000
_cell.length_b   1.000
_cell.length_c   1.000
_cell.angle_alpha   90.00
_cell.angle_beta   90.00
_cell.angle_gamma   90.00
#
_symmetry.space_group_name_H-M   'P 1'
#
loop_
_entity.id
_entity.type
_entity.pdbx_description
1 polymer ?
#
loop_
_entity_poly.entity_id
_entity_poly.type
_entity_poly.pdbx_seq_one_letter_code
_entity_poly.pdbx_strand_id
1 'polypeptide(L)'
;MSRSTSVLTELLQLLPQWRSQMYFKASLTALSHAMEDQVLAEDDQPLVIASFQRERFYRQEAHRYRRIAQKSGQVYVLSAPETDFKHSSDLYETIAFQPEDSLAQEWHLVVISRHYASCLICRERTHLVAEEENRAAMDNNRRFEGIWTSDRHLSQQAAQILFNHILDYRPELAEKIRRAQEEYLICELTDRDHQDEPDPFVQRLVTYLQAGQYKLLKANRSLASKEHKERLINSVTAAIRRSLDPEDILQVAVQKLGQGLGVCRCVVYRCKEADNNATIEHEFLNPGITSIKGQKWPLKNNPLFQEVLELRESLKIEDAIHDPRLPGDSIQNLVRECSIYSWLLVPIFYQSRLLGMLELHHCGPYTTTWKSEDVALVDAVATQIGVALIQAEAYANLQDLNEQLAALDRTRSNLVAITGHELRTPLSTIQVCLESLASEPDMPAEMRQIMLDTALKDAERMRKLIQDFLTLSRLESGRVNWNPEALSLSECVELAISHVHSRNLDNENPKISNLVPPNLPFVLADGEWLVELLSKLLDNACKFTGREGNVSIEVALGKPKTLEVTISDTGRGIEPNRLEQVFDRFYQEEGALRRSAGGTGLGLAICRQIVNGWGGEIWAESLGKNHGSQFHFTIPIFKDKTNDNPQNTAPKKSSRRPASKRK
;
A
#
# COMPACT_ATOMS: atom_id res chain seq x y z
N MET A 1 2.84 65.77 -24.24
CA MET A 1 1.99 66.01 -23.05
C MET A 1 0.86 64.99 -23.14
N SER A 2 0.77 64.00 -22.24
CA SER A 2 -0.32 63.02 -22.32
C SER A 2 -1.60 63.62 -21.75
N ARG A 3 -2.70 63.53 -22.48
CA ARG A 3 -4.02 63.79 -21.92
C ARG A 3 -4.34 62.65 -20.96
N SER A 4 -4.47 62.94 -19.68
CA SER A 4 -4.82 61.93 -18.65
C SER A 4 -6.30 61.53 -18.68
N THR A 5 -7.05 62.03 -19.65
CA THR A 5 -8.50 61.90 -19.75
C THR A 5 -8.88 60.72 -20.63
N SER A 6 -9.72 59.84 -20.08
CA SER A 6 -10.25 58.65 -20.76
C SER A 6 -11.15 59.04 -21.93
N VAL A 7 -10.97 58.41 -23.08
CA VAL A 7 -11.73 58.71 -24.31
C VAL A 7 -13.22 58.44 -24.09
N LEU A 8 -13.54 57.36 -23.35
CA LEU A 8 -14.92 57.06 -22.95
C LEU A 8 -15.53 58.18 -22.09
N THR A 9 -14.74 58.75 -21.18
CA THR A 9 -15.20 59.82 -20.27
C THR A 9 -15.44 61.12 -21.04
N GLU A 10 -14.53 61.49 -21.96
CA GLU A 10 -14.69 62.65 -22.84
C GLU A 10 -15.91 62.51 -23.75
N LEU A 11 -16.13 61.33 -24.33
CA LEU A 11 -17.28 61.06 -25.20
C LEU A 11 -18.62 61.17 -24.43
N LEU A 12 -18.69 60.63 -23.20
CA LEU A 12 -19.88 60.72 -22.35
C LEU A 12 -20.16 62.14 -21.85
N GLN A 13 -19.14 62.98 -21.67
CA GLN A 13 -19.31 64.39 -21.30
C GLN A 13 -19.91 65.22 -22.44
N LEU A 14 -19.51 64.93 -23.69
CA LEU A 14 -20.04 65.60 -24.88
C LEU A 14 -21.49 65.20 -25.18
N LEU A 15 -21.91 64.01 -24.76
CA LEU A 15 -23.23 63.45 -25.07
C LEU A 15 -23.91 62.86 -23.81
N PRO A 16 -24.48 63.70 -22.93
CA PRO A 16 -25.03 63.30 -21.64
C PRO A 16 -26.29 62.41 -21.72
N GLN A 17 -26.86 62.21 -22.92
CA GLN A 17 -28.03 61.36 -23.14
C GLN A 17 -27.67 59.86 -23.24
N TRP A 18 -26.40 59.53 -23.45
CA TRP A 18 -25.95 58.15 -23.63
C TRP A 18 -25.46 57.53 -22.31
N ARG A 19 -25.69 56.23 -22.15
CA ARG A 19 -25.26 55.46 -20.98
C ARG A 19 -24.31 54.35 -21.40
N SER A 20 -23.25 54.15 -20.62
CA SER A 20 -22.36 53.01 -20.76
C SER A 20 -23.10 51.70 -20.46
N GLN A 21 -22.76 50.65 -21.20
CA GLN A 21 -23.23 49.29 -20.99
C GLN A 21 -22.08 48.40 -20.53
N MET A 22 -22.42 47.25 -19.93
CA MET A 22 -21.45 46.26 -19.49
C MET A 22 -21.24 45.21 -20.58
N TYR A 23 -19.99 45.02 -21.00
CA TYR A 23 -19.57 43.99 -21.93
C TYR A 23 -18.58 43.01 -21.29
N PHE A 24 -18.70 41.73 -21.61
CA PHE A 24 -17.70 40.74 -21.26
C PHE A 24 -16.61 40.68 -22.34
N LYS A 25 -15.36 40.35 -21.96
CA LYS A 25 -14.24 40.24 -22.89
C LYS A 25 -14.55 39.40 -24.14
N ALA A 26 -15.23 38.26 -23.95
CA ALA A 26 -15.60 37.37 -25.05
C ALA A 26 -16.55 38.03 -26.04
N SER A 27 -17.53 38.79 -25.55
CA SER A 27 -18.47 39.54 -26.38
C SER A 27 -17.78 40.68 -27.13
N LEU A 28 -16.85 41.40 -26.48
CA LEU A 28 -16.07 42.46 -27.12
C LEU A 28 -15.15 41.94 -28.21
N THR A 29 -14.50 40.80 -27.96
CA THR A 29 -13.61 40.18 -28.96
C THR A 29 -14.42 39.73 -30.17
N ALA A 30 -15.58 39.10 -29.96
CA ALA A 30 -16.48 38.70 -31.04
C ALA A 30 -16.99 39.91 -31.86
N LEU A 31 -17.30 41.01 -31.17
CA LEU A 31 -17.77 42.24 -31.78
C LEU A 31 -16.67 42.95 -32.58
N SER A 32 -15.47 43.08 -32.01
CA SER A 32 -14.28 43.59 -32.71
C SER A 32 -13.98 42.78 -33.97
N HIS A 33 -13.99 41.45 -33.87
CA HIS A 33 -13.74 40.58 -35.01
C HIS A 33 -14.81 40.68 -36.09
N ALA A 34 -16.09 40.82 -35.71
CA ALA A 34 -17.18 41.03 -36.65
C ALA A 34 -17.04 42.39 -37.38
N MET A 35 -16.69 43.47 -36.67
CA MET A 35 -16.46 44.80 -37.24
C MET A 35 -15.29 44.79 -38.23
N GLU A 36 -14.17 44.17 -37.86
CA GLU A 36 -13.00 44.06 -38.74
C GLU A 36 -13.27 43.17 -39.97
N ASP A 37 -14.02 42.09 -39.83
CA ASP A 37 -14.39 41.25 -40.97
C ASP A 37 -15.35 41.99 -41.91
N GLN A 38 -16.21 42.87 -41.39
CA GLN A 38 -17.05 43.75 -42.22
C GLN A 38 -16.18 44.66 -43.11
N VAL A 39 -15.16 45.30 -42.52
CA VAL A 39 -14.16 46.08 -43.27
C VAL A 39 -13.47 45.25 -44.36
N LEU A 40 -13.12 43.99 -44.06
CA LEU A 40 -12.45 43.13 -45.03
C LEU A 40 -13.37 42.58 -46.12
N ALA A 41 -14.69 42.53 -45.88
CA ALA A 41 -15.66 41.96 -46.82
C ALA A 41 -16.17 42.99 -47.84
N GLU A 42 -16.24 44.26 -47.46
CA GLU A 42 -16.71 45.33 -48.34
C GLU A 42 -15.54 45.94 -49.15
N ASP A 43 -15.81 46.40 -50.37
CA ASP A 43 -14.81 46.98 -51.28
C ASP A 43 -14.63 48.51 -51.09
N ASP A 44 -14.98 49.02 -49.91
CA ASP A 44 -14.80 50.43 -49.55
C ASP A 44 -13.41 50.70 -48.96
N GLN A 45 -13.03 51.98 -48.88
CA GLN A 45 -11.84 52.45 -48.20
C GLN A 45 -12.25 53.14 -46.88
N PRO A 46 -12.42 52.41 -45.76
CA PRO A 46 -12.83 53.01 -44.50
C PRO A 46 -11.67 53.61 -43.71
N LEU A 47 -11.97 54.62 -42.88
CA LEU A 47 -11.10 55.03 -41.77
C LEU A 47 -11.18 53.98 -40.65
N VAL A 48 -10.04 53.46 -40.21
CA VAL A 48 -9.95 52.50 -39.09
C VAL A 48 -8.98 53.03 -38.03
N ILE A 49 -9.47 53.20 -36.81
CA ILE A 49 -8.66 53.56 -35.64
C ILE A 49 -8.85 52.47 -34.58
N ALA A 50 -7.79 51.75 -34.26
CA ALA A 50 -7.81 50.68 -33.26
C ALA A 50 -6.83 50.96 -32.12
N SER A 51 -7.25 50.77 -30.88
CA SER A 51 -6.41 50.92 -29.69
C SER A 51 -6.40 49.63 -28.87
N PHE A 52 -5.21 49.11 -28.61
CA PHE A 52 -4.98 47.90 -27.83
C PHE A 52 -4.32 48.23 -26.49
N GLN A 53 -4.90 47.73 -25.40
CA GLN A 53 -4.38 47.90 -24.04
C GLN A 53 -2.89 47.52 -23.89
N ARG A 54 -2.41 46.52 -24.64
CA ARG A 54 -1.02 45.99 -24.59
C ARG A 54 -0.57 45.46 -25.94
N GLU A 55 0.73 45.57 -26.23
CA GLU A 55 1.35 45.08 -27.47
C GLU A 55 1.03 43.61 -27.79
N ARG A 56 1.06 42.72 -26.79
CA ARG A 56 0.76 41.29 -27.00
C ARG A 56 -0.62 41.01 -27.62
N PHE A 57 -1.62 41.86 -27.37
CA PHE A 57 -2.96 41.70 -27.94
C PHE A 57 -2.98 42.15 -29.40
N TYR A 58 -2.30 43.25 -29.72
CA TYR A 58 -2.09 43.67 -31.10
C TYR A 58 -1.31 42.62 -31.92
N ARG A 59 -0.26 42.01 -31.35
CA ARG A 59 0.55 41.00 -32.07
C ARG A 59 -0.27 39.81 -32.56
N GLN A 60 -1.32 39.42 -31.82
CA GLN A 60 -2.24 38.35 -32.23
C GLN A 60 -3.07 38.75 -33.47
N GLU A 61 -3.37 40.04 -33.63
CA GLU A 61 -4.22 40.59 -34.69
C GLU A 61 -3.44 41.31 -35.81
N ALA A 62 -2.12 41.46 -35.69
CA ALA A 62 -1.29 42.29 -36.58
C ALA A 62 -1.43 41.93 -38.08
N HIS A 63 -1.60 40.64 -38.40
CA HIS A 63 -1.84 40.19 -39.77
C HIS A 63 -3.15 40.72 -40.35
N ARG A 64 -4.19 40.86 -39.52
CA ARG A 64 -5.51 41.35 -39.92
C ARG A 64 -5.45 42.84 -40.28
N TYR A 65 -4.80 43.65 -39.45
CA TYR A 65 -4.59 45.08 -39.73
C TYR A 65 -3.71 45.32 -40.97
N ARG A 66 -2.75 44.43 -41.28
CA ARG A 66 -2.02 44.48 -42.56
C ARG A 66 -2.94 44.30 -43.77
N ARG A 67 -3.92 43.38 -43.68
CA ARG A 67 -4.92 43.18 -44.75
C ARG A 67 -5.87 44.37 -44.88
N ILE A 68 -6.30 44.95 -43.76
CA ILE A 68 -7.14 46.17 -43.76
C ILE A 68 -6.38 47.34 -44.41
N ALA A 69 -5.09 47.50 -44.10
CA ALA A 69 -4.25 48.55 -44.66
C ALA A 69 -3.96 48.39 -46.16
N GLN A 70 -4.12 47.20 -46.73
CA GLN A 70 -4.09 47.01 -48.18
C GLN A 70 -5.34 47.56 -48.87
N LYS A 71 -6.47 47.68 -48.15
CA LYS A 71 -7.72 48.25 -48.66
C LYS A 71 -7.80 49.77 -48.46
N SER A 72 -7.41 50.25 -47.28
CA SER A 72 -7.49 51.67 -46.91
C SER A 72 -6.13 52.23 -46.48
N GLY A 73 -5.80 53.44 -46.96
CA GLY A 73 -4.62 54.20 -46.51
C GLY A 73 -4.81 54.89 -45.15
N GLN A 74 -6.02 54.86 -44.58
CA GLN A 74 -6.39 55.54 -43.34
C GLN A 74 -6.58 54.53 -42.19
N VAL A 75 -5.47 53.88 -41.80
CA VAL A 75 -5.43 52.90 -40.70
C VAL A 75 -4.44 53.37 -39.63
N TYR A 76 -4.92 53.47 -38.39
CA TYR A 76 -4.17 53.93 -37.24
C TYR A 76 -4.29 52.91 -36.10
N VAL A 77 -3.17 52.39 -35.61
CA VAL A 77 -3.13 51.38 -34.54
C VAL A 77 -2.32 51.91 -33.37
N LEU A 78 -2.98 52.02 -32.21
CA LEU A 78 -2.40 52.47 -30.96
C LEU A 78 -2.15 51.29 -30.02
N SER A 79 -1.00 51.26 -29.33
CA SER A 79 -0.76 50.29 -28.26
C SER A 79 0.28 50.75 -27.24
N ALA A 80 0.16 50.27 -25.99
CA ALA A 80 1.22 50.40 -25.00
C ALA A 80 2.38 49.43 -25.34
N PRO A 81 3.61 49.93 -25.48
CA PRO A 81 4.76 49.10 -25.88
C PRO A 81 5.18 48.16 -24.74
N GLU A 82 5.46 46.89 -25.07
CA GLU A 82 6.04 45.91 -24.13
C GLU A 82 7.45 45.47 -24.58
N THR A 83 7.66 45.35 -25.89
CA THR A 83 8.86 44.78 -26.51
C THR A 83 9.32 45.61 -27.72
N ASP A 84 8.67 45.47 -28.89
CA ASP A 84 9.15 46.06 -30.16
C ASP A 84 8.15 47.04 -30.80
N PHE A 85 6.97 47.25 -30.20
CA PHE A 85 5.99 48.18 -30.74
C PHE A 85 6.49 49.63 -30.62
N LYS A 86 6.71 50.28 -31.77
CA LYS A 86 7.24 51.64 -31.88
C LYS A 86 6.42 52.41 -32.90
N HIS A 87 6.60 53.73 -32.92
CA HIS A 87 6.05 54.56 -33.99
C HIS A 87 6.64 54.14 -35.35
N SER A 88 5.77 53.74 -36.29
CA SER A 88 6.14 53.44 -37.67
C SER A 88 5.04 53.89 -38.64
N SER A 89 5.43 54.15 -39.89
CA SER A 89 4.56 54.59 -40.98
C SER A 89 4.72 53.67 -42.19
N ASP A 90 4.64 52.35 -41.95
CA ASP A 90 4.88 51.33 -42.97
C ASP A 90 3.62 51.12 -43.84
N LEU A 91 2.91 50.01 -43.66
CA LEU A 91 1.62 49.75 -44.32
C LEU A 91 0.48 50.55 -43.69
N TYR A 92 0.57 50.84 -42.40
CA TYR A 92 -0.37 51.65 -41.63
C TYR A 92 0.38 52.37 -40.49
N GLU A 93 -0.26 53.35 -39.88
CA GLU A 93 0.37 54.13 -38.81
C GLU A 93 0.29 53.37 -37.49
N THR A 94 1.44 53.14 -36.86
CA THR A 94 1.52 52.62 -35.49
C THR A 94 1.88 53.75 -34.52
N ILE A 95 1.20 53.77 -33.37
CA ILE A 95 1.35 54.82 -32.36
C ILE A 95 1.56 54.17 -30.99
N ALA A 96 2.79 54.20 -30.50
CA ALA A 96 3.13 53.75 -29.15
C ALA A 96 2.75 54.84 -28.14
N PHE A 97 1.81 54.56 -27.24
CA PHE A 97 1.46 55.48 -26.13
C PHE A 97 2.10 55.01 -24.82
N GLN A 98 2.20 55.92 -23.84
CA GLN A 98 2.83 55.59 -22.55
C GLN A 98 1.94 54.62 -21.75
N PRO A 99 2.49 53.57 -21.10
CA PRO A 99 1.70 52.59 -20.34
C PRO A 99 0.85 53.19 -19.20
N GLU A 100 1.21 54.38 -18.70
CA GLU A 100 0.49 55.11 -17.66
C GLU A 100 -0.71 55.92 -18.19
N ASP A 101 -0.89 56.00 -19.51
CA ASP A 101 -2.01 56.68 -20.14
C ASP A 101 -3.33 55.91 -19.87
N SER A 102 -4.43 56.66 -19.72
CA SER A 102 -5.79 56.10 -19.69
C SER A 102 -6.10 55.16 -20.86
N LEU A 103 -5.49 55.38 -22.04
CA LEU A 103 -5.61 54.49 -23.20
C LEU A 103 -5.15 53.05 -22.91
N ALA A 104 -4.24 52.84 -21.95
CA ALA A 104 -3.80 51.49 -21.54
C ALA A 104 -4.90 50.67 -20.86
N GLN A 105 -5.93 51.36 -20.34
CA GLN A 105 -7.10 50.73 -19.69
C GLN A 105 -8.31 50.62 -20.63
N GLU A 106 -8.20 51.15 -21.85
CA GLU A 106 -9.29 51.22 -22.81
C GLU A 106 -9.02 50.39 -24.07
N TRP A 107 -10.10 49.90 -24.69
CA TRP A 107 -10.13 49.22 -25.96
C TRP A 107 -11.01 50.05 -26.89
N HIS A 108 -10.41 50.54 -27.98
CA HIS A 108 -11.10 51.31 -29.01
C HIS A 108 -11.04 50.60 -30.36
N LEU A 109 -12.15 50.58 -31.08
CA LEU A 109 -12.21 50.26 -32.50
C LEU A 109 -13.25 51.18 -33.13
N VAL A 110 -12.79 52.09 -33.98
CA VAL A 110 -13.65 53.01 -34.72
C VAL A 110 -13.45 52.74 -36.20
N VAL A 111 -14.56 52.51 -36.91
CA VAL A 111 -14.61 52.26 -38.34
C VAL A 111 -15.60 53.22 -38.96
N ILE A 112 -15.16 54.01 -39.94
CA ILE A 112 -16.04 54.93 -40.68
C ILE A 112 -15.81 54.72 -42.18
N SER A 113 -16.83 54.22 -42.86
CA SER A 113 -16.92 54.02 -44.31
C SER A 113 -17.81 55.12 -44.93
N ARG A 114 -18.00 55.12 -46.25
CA ARG A 114 -19.06 55.91 -46.90
C ARG A 114 -20.46 55.38 -46.63
N HIS A 115 -20.62 54.08 -46.37
CA HIS A 115 -21.93 53.42 -46.28
C HIS A 115 -22.31 53.02 -44.85
N TYR A 116 -21.34 52.87 -43.96
CA TYR A 116 -21.60 52.55 -42.55
C TYR A 116 -20.59 53.24 -41.63
N ALA A 117 -20.93 53.34 -40.36
CA ALA A 117 -20.02 53.73 -39.30
C ALA A 117 -20.27 52.83 -38.10
N SER A 118 -19.22 52.45 -37.39
CA SER A 118 -19.36 51.74 -36.13
C SER A 118 -18.21 52.08 -35.19
N CYS A 119 -18.56 52.24 -33.92
CA CYS A 119 -17.64 52.64 -32.88
C CYS A 119 -17.81 51.72 -31.68
N LEU A 120 -16.70 51.16 -31.22
CA LEU A 120 -16.57 50.41 -29.98
C LEU A 120 -15.56 51.13 -29.08
N ILE A 121 -16.01 51.66 -27.96
CA ILE A 121 -15.15 52.29 -26.95
C ILE A 121 -15.46 51.68 -25.60
N CYS A 122 -14.50 50.98 -25.01
CA CYS A 122 -14.69 50.21 -23.79
C CYS A 122 -13.53 50.38 -22.82
N ARG A 123 -13.81 50.62 -21.55
CA ARG A 123 -12.83 50.68 -20.47
C ARG A 123 -12.95 49.47 -19.56
N GLU A 124 -11.83 48.86 -19.20
CA GLU A 124 -11.83 47.73 -18.27
C GLU A 124 -12.14 48.16 -16.83
N ARG A 125 -13.04 47.42 -16.16
CA ARG A 125 -13.25 47.55 -14.71
C ARG A 125 -12.32 46.59 -13.95
N THR A 126 -11.20 47.09 -13.45
CA THR A 126 -10.35 46.36 -12.50
C THR A 126 -11.03 46.32 -11.13
N HIS A 127 -11.57 45.16 -10.75
CA HIS A 127 -11.98 44.92 -9.36
C HIS A 127 -10.74 44.68 -8.50
N LEU A 128 -10.55 45.50 -7.46
CA LEU A 128 -9.66 45.22 -6.33
C LEU A 128 -10.31 44.13 -5.47
N VAL A 129 -10.21 42.86 -5.88
CA VAL A 129 -10.42 41.73 -4.97
C VAL A 129 -9.26 40.77 -5.13
N ALA A 130 -8.47 40.69 -4.06
CA ALA A 130 -7.38 39.77 -3.90
C ALA A 130 -7.89 38.33 -3.95
N GLU A 131 -7.47 37.57 -4.96
CA GLU A 131 -7.41 36.11 -4.94
C GLU A 131 -6.49 35.69 -6.09
N GLU A 132 -5.21 35.42 -5.77
CA GLU A 132 -4.16 35.16 -6.76
C GLU A 132 -4.18 33.74 -7.35
N GLU A 133 -5.10 32.87 -6.96
CA GLU A 133 -4.98 31.43 -7.25
C GLU A 133 -5.66 30.93 -8.54
N ASN A 134 -6.38 31.78 -9.31
CA ASN A 134 -7.13 31.28 -10.49
C ASN A 134 -7.00 32.14 -11.78
N ARG A 135 -5.80 32.66 -12.05
CA ARG A 135 -5.57 33.61 -13.16
C ARG A 135 -5.81 33.07 -14.58
N ALA A 136 -5.74 31.76 -14.83
CA ALA A 136 -5.89 31.21 -16.19
C ALA A 136 -7.35 30.97 -16.62
N ALA A 137 -8.25 30.65 -15.67
CA ALA A 137 -9.65 30.34 -15.97
C ALA A 137 -10.57 31.58 -16.04
N MET A 138 -10.15 32.71 -15.46
CA MET A 138 -10.99 33.91 -15.27
C MET A 138 -10.84 35.01 -16.34
N ASP A 139 -9.97 34.88 -17.35
CA ASP A 139 -9.71 35.97 -18.31
C ASP A 139 -10.95 36.31 -19.19
N ASN A 140 -11.85 35.34 -19.41
CA ASN A 140 -13.14 35.57 -20.10
C ASN A 140 -14.18 36.31 -19.26
N ASN A 141 -14.00 36.39 -17.93
CA ASN A 141 -14.94 37.03 -17.01
C ASN A 141 -14.58 38.51 -16.73
N ARG A 142 -13.55 39.04 -17.42
CA ARG A 142 -13.20 40.46 -17.40
C ARG A 142 -14.37 41.28 -17.92
N ARG A 143 -14.70 42.31 -17.14
CA ARG A 143 -15.85 43.20 -17.35
C ARG A 143 -15.35 44.52 -17.89
N PHE A 144 -16.00 44.97 -18.94
CA PHE A 144 -15.71 46.23 -19.61
C PHE A 144 -16.95 47.09 -19.59
N GLU A 145 -16.77 48.36 -19.31
CA GLU A 145 -17.82 49.36 -19.37
C GLU A 145 -17.58 50.22 -20.60
N GLY A 146 -18.58 50.38 -21.47
CA GLY A 146 -18.35 51.08 -22.73
C GLY A 146 -19.60 51.32 -23.57
N ILE A 147 -19.37 51.77 -24.79
CA ILE A 147 -20.40 52.06 -25.78
C ILE A 147 -20.01 51.33 -27.07
N TRP A 148 -20.99 50.64 -27.63
CA TRP A 148 -20.97 50.19 -29.01
C TRP A 148 -22.15 50.85 -29.73
N THR A 149 -21.90 51.43 -30.90
CA THR A 149 -22.93 52.08 -31.71
C THR A 149 -22.60 51.97 -33.20
N SER A 150 -23.64 52.00 -34.03
CA SER A 150 -23.54 52.21 -35.49
C SER A 150 -23.89 53.65 -35.90
N ASP A 151 -24.16 54.53 -34.93
CA ASP A 151 -24.44 55.94 -35.18
C ASP A 151 -23.18 56.63 -35.73
N ARG A 152 -23.30 57.20 -36.93
CA ARG A 152 -22.22 57.87 -37.64
C ARG A 152 -21.74 59.13 -36.94
N HIS A 153 -22.64 59.96 -36.42
CA HIS A 153 -22.28 61.20 -35.74
C HIS A 153 -21.45 60.90 -34.48
N LEU A 154 -21.86 59.89 -33.72
CA LEU A 154 -21.11 59.40 -32.56
C LEU A 154 -19.73 58.85 -32.94
N SER A 155 -19.67 58.05 -34.00
CA SER A 155 -18.42 57.47 -34.49
C SER A 155 -17.45 58.54 -34.97
N GLN A 156 -17.94 59.60 -35.61
CA GLN A 156 -17.15 60.77 -36.03
C GLN A 156 -16.60 61.54 -34.83
N GLN A 157 -17.41 61.76 -33.78
CA GLN A 157 -16.94 62.41 -32.56
C GLN A 157 -15.86 61.57 -31.85
N ALA A 158 -16.05 60.25 -31.75
CA ALA A 158 -15.07 59.32 -31.23
C ALA A 158 -13.75 59.36 -32.03
N ALA A 159 -13.81 59.36 -33.37
CA ALA A 159 -12.65 59.49 -34.22
C ALA A 159 -11.93 60.83 -34.02
N GLN A 160 -12.67 61.93 -33.85
CA GLN A 160 -12.09 63.24 -33.58
C GLN A 160 -11.30 63.28 -32.27
N ILE A 161 -11.83 62.68 -31.20
CA ILE A 161 -11.11 62.57 -29.92
C ILE A 161 -9.83 61.74 -30.11
N LEU A 162 -9.93 60.57 -30.75
CA LEU A 162 -8.77 59.71 -30.99
C LEU A 162 -7.70 60.38 -31.86
N PHE A 163 -8.08 61.17 -32.87
CA PHE A 163 -7.13 61.94 -33.67
C PHE A 163 -6.38 62.99 -32.85
N ASN A 164 -7.07 63.67 -31.92
CA ASN A 164 -6.38 64.60 -31.01
C ASN A 164 -5.33 63.86 -30.17
N HIS A 165 -5.66 62.67 -29.64
CA HIS A 165 -4.69 61.83 -28.93
C HIS A 165 -3.54 61.37 -29.84
N ILE A 166 -3.80 60.97 -31.08
CA ILE A 166 -2.75 60.58 -32.03
C ILE A 166 -1.80 61.76 -32.30
N LEU A 167 -2.31 62.98 -32.48
CA LEU A 167 -1.51 64.18 -32.73
C LEU A 167 -0.64 64.58 -31.54
N ASP A 168 -1.10 64.32 -30.31
CA ASP A 168 -0.31 64.56 -29.09
C ASP A 168 0.95 63.67 -29.05
N TYR A 169 0.89 62.47 -29.66
CA TYR A 169 2.01 61.53 -29.75
C TYR A 169 2.83 61.67 -31.05
N ARG A 170 2.17 61.90 -32.20
CA ARG A 170 2.79 62.02 -33.52
C ARG A 170 2.25 63.26 -34.27
N PRO A 171 2.77 64.46 -33.98
CA PRO A 171 2.30 65.69 -34.63
C PRO A 171 2.58 65.74 -36.14
N GLU A 172 3.56 64.96 -36.61
CA GLU A 172 3.90 64.80 -38.04
C GLU A 172 2.76 64.22 -38.90
N LEU A 173 1.77 63.55 -38.30
CA LEU A 173 0.60 63.00 -38.99
C LEU A 173 -0.52 64.04 -39.24
N ALA A 174 -0.34 65.31 -38.82
CA ALA A 174 -1.35 66.37 -38.94
C ALA A 174 -1.97 66.51 -40.32
N GLU A 175 -1.16 66.47 -41.39
CA GLU A 175 -1.66 66.62 -42.76
C GLU A 175 -2.44 65.38 -43.24
N LYS A 176 -2.04 64.18 -42.81
CA LYS A 176 -2.74 62.93 -43.14
C LYS A 176 -4.09 62.85 -42.42
N ILE A 177 -4.11 63.25 -41.15
CA ILE A 177 -5.31 63.31 -40.31
C ILE A 177 -6.29 64.37 -40.82
N ARG A 178 -5.80 65.54 -41.25
CA ARG A 178 -6.65 66.59 -41.85
C ARG A 178 -7.40 66.08 -43.08
N ARG A 179 -6.73 65.33 -43.96
CA ARG A 179 -7.39 64.69 -45.13
C ARG A 179 -8.44 63.67 -44.70
N ALA A 180 -8.16 62.87 -43.67
CA ALA A 180 -9.14 61.92 -43.13
C ALA A 180 -10.35 62.64 -42.49
N GLN A 181 -10.14 63.77 -41.81
CA GLN A 181 -11.22 64.59 -41.26
C GLN A 181 -12.10 65.17 -42.37
N GLU A 182 -11.49 65.70 -43.43
CA GLU A 182 -12.23 66.25 -44.58
C GLU A 182 -13.05 65.17 -45.31
N GLU A 183 -12.50 63.96 -45.47
CA GLU A 183 -13.16 62.87 -46.19
C GLU A 183 -14.26 62.16 -45.38
N TYR A 184 -14.05 61.91 -44.08
CA TYR A 184 -14.93 61.05 -43.28
C TYR A 184 -15.73 61.77 -42.19
N LEU A 185 -15.32 62.96 -41.72
CA LEU A 185 -15.98 63.69 -40.63
C LEU A 185 -16.85 64.86 -41.08
N ILE A 186 -16.66 65.40 -42.30
CA ILE A 186 -17.41 66.58 -42.79
C ILE A 186 -18.58 66.20 -43.72
N CYS A 187 -18.57 65.02 -44.34
CA CYS A 187 -19.55 64.64 -45.35
C CYS A 187 -20.88 64.17 -44.71
N GLU A 188 -21.96 64.96 -44.84
CA GLU A 188 -23.34 64.52 -44.60
C GLU A 188 -23.82 63.63 -45.75
N LEU A 189 -23.39 62.36 -45.77
CA LEU A 189 -24.00 61.36 -46.65
C LEU A 189 -25.21 60.77 -45.93
N THR A 190 -26.38 60.85 -46.58
CA THR A 190 -27.63 60.20 -46.13
C THR A 190 -27.40 58.71 -45.93
N ASP A 191 -27.58 58.22 -44.71
CA ASP A 191 -27.72 56.79 -44.45
C ASP A 191 -28.84 56.26 -45.33
N ARG A 192 -28.52 55.36 -46.27
CA ARG A 192 -29.58 54.55 -46.87
C ARG A 192 -30.06 53.61 -45.76
N ASP A 193 -31.34 53.69 -45.42
CA ASP A 193 -32.04 52.67 -44.64
C ASP A 193 -31.81 51.31 -45.30
N HIS A 194 -30.81 50.56 -44.82
CA HIS A 194 -30.67 49.14 -45.11
C HIS A 194 -31.63 48.37 -44.20
N GLN A 195 -32.92 48.49 -44.48
CA GLN A 195 -33.93 47.51 -44.09
C GLN A 195 -34.03 46.49 -45.23
N ASP A 196 -33.57 45.25 -45.02
CA ASP A 196 -34.28 44.01 -45.45
C ASP A 196 -33.44 42.71 -45.55
N GLU A 197 -32.16 42.66 -45.16
CA GLU A 197 -31.47 41.37 -44.97
C GLU A 197 -30.73 41.32 -43.64
N PRO A 198 -30.66 40.17 -42.93
CA PRO A 198 -29.88 40.05 -41.71
C PRO A 198 -28.41 40.31 -42.06
N ASP A 199 -27.96 41.52 -41.71
CA ASP A 199 -26.63 42.08 -41.93
C ASP A 199 -25.53 41.00 -41.73
N PRO A 200 -24.67 40.75 -42.74
CA PRO A 200 -23.53 39.83 -42.62
C PRO A 200 -22.70 40.03 -41.35
N PHE A 201 -22.71 41.25 -40.79
CA PHE A 201 -22.16 41.55 -39.48
C PHE A 201 -22.82 40.74 -38.34
N VAL A 202 -24.16 40.74 -38.26
CA VAL A 202 -24.92 40.04 -37.21
C VAL A 202 -24.68 38.53 -37.27
N GLN A 203 -24.62 37.95 -38.48
CA GLN A 203 -24.33 36.52 -38.66
C GLN A 203 -22.92 36.15 -38.15
N ARG A 204 -21.90 36.98 -38.45
CA ARG A 204 -20.52 36.76 -37.98
C ARG A 204 -20.42 36.92 -36.47
N LEU A 205 -21.07 37.94 -35.89
CA LEU A 205 -21.11 38.16 -34.45
C LEU A 205 -21.71 36.95 -33.72
N VAL A 206 -22.86 36.44 -34.19
CA VAL A 206 -23.49 35.24 -33.64
C VAL A 206 -22.55 34.04 -33.75
N THR A 207 -21.87 33.86 -34.88
CA THR A 207 -20.90 32.77 -35.09
C THR A 207 -19.76 32.81 -34.09
N TYR A 208 -19.15 33.99 -33.87
CA TYR A 208 -18.07 34.15 -32.90
C TYR A 208 -18.54 33.93 -31.45
N LEU A 209 -19.72 34.42 -31.09
CA LEU A 209 -20.32 34.18 -29.77
C LEU A 209 -20.60 32.69 -29.53
N GLN A 210 -21.16 31.99 -30.51
CA GLN A 210 -21.40 30.54 -30.45
C GLN A 210 -20.09 29.75 -30.32
N ALA A 211 -19.06 30.10 -31.09
CA ALA A 211 -17.75 29.48 -31.00
C ALA A 211 -17.10 29.68 -29.62
N GLY A 212 -17.23 30.88 -29.03
CA GLY A 212 -16.77 31.19 -27.68
C GLY A 212 -17.50 30.37 -26.61
N GLN A 213 -18.83 30.31 -26.67
CA GLN A 213 -19.65 29.50 -25.75
C GLN A 213 -19.31 28.01 -25.85
N TYR A 214 -19.13 27.49 -27.05
CA TYR A 214 -18.74 26.09 -27.26
C TYR A 214 -17.38 25.78 -26.62
N LYS A 215 -16.38 26.65 -26.77
CA LYS A 215 -15.06 26.49 -26.10
C LYS A 215 -15.21 26.45 -24.58
N LEU A 216 -16.04 27.33 -24.00
CA LEU A 216 -16.28 27.38 -22.57
C LEU A 216 -16.99 26.12 -22.05
N LEU A 217 -18.03 25.66 -22.76
CA LEU A 217 -18.73 24.41 -22.43
C LEU A 217 -17.80 23.20 -22.50
N LYS A 218 -16.92 23.14 -23.51
CA LYS A 218 -15.93 22.07 -23.65
C LYS A 218 -14.92 22.07 -22.50
N ALA A 219 -14.42 23.25 -22.11
CA ALA A 219 -13.50 23.40 -20.98
C ALA A 219 -14.18 22.99 -19.65
N ASN A 220 -15.41 23.46 -19.39
CA ASN A 220 -16.15 23.12 -18.18
C ASN A 220 -16.44 21.62 -18.08
N ARG A 221 -16.80 20.97 -19.19
CA ARG A 221 -16.97 19.50 -19.22
C ARG A 221 -15.68 18.76 -18.88
N SER A 222 -14.55 19.20 -19.40
CA SER A 222 -13.24 18.60 -19.08
C SER A 222 -12.89 18.78 -17.60
N LEU A 223 -13.13 19.96 -17.03
CA LEU A 223 -12.87 20.25 -15.62
C LEU A 223 -13.77 19.41 -14.69
N ALA A 224 -15.07 19.34 -14.98
CA ALA A 224 -16.00 18.51 -14.23
C ALA A 224 -15.63 17.02 -14.28
N SER A 225 -15.14 16.53 -15.43
CA SER A 225 -14.67 15.14 -15.55
C SER A 225 -13.43 14.87 -14.69
N LYS A 226 -12.47 15.80 -14.62
CA LYS A 226 -11.30 15.69 -13.74
C LYS A 226 -11.69 15.70 -12.26
N GLU A 227 -12.54 16.63 -11.85
CA GLU A 227 -13.01 16.72 -10.47
C GLU A 227 -13.76 15.46 -10.03
N HIS A 228 -14.61 14.90 -10.90
CA HIS A 228 -15.32 13.65 -10.62
C HIS A 228 -14.35 12.49 -10.36
N LYS A 229 -13.26 12.40 -11.14
CA LYS A 229 -12.23 11.35 -10.99
C LYS A 229 -11.49 11.47 -9.68
N GLU A 230 -11.04 12.66 -9.31
CA GLU A 230 -10.38 12.90 -8.02
C GLU A 230 -11.28 12.55 -6.83
N ARG A 231 -12.57 12.92 -6.90
CA ARG A 231 -13.55 12.53 -5.88
C ARG A 231 -13.69 11.02 -5.77
N LEU A 232 -13.67 10.28 -6.89
CA LEU A 232 -13.74 8.82 -6.87
C LEU A 232 -12.51 8.20 -6.19
N ILE A 233 -11.29 8.63 -6.56
CA ILE A 233 -10.04 8.16 -5.92
C ILE A 233 -10.09 8.40 -4.42
N ASN A 234 -10.45 9.61 -4.00
CA ASN A 234 -10.50 9.98 -2.59
C ASN A 234 -11.58 9.18 -1.85
N SER A 235 -12.74 8.94 -2.47
CA SER A 235 -13.80 8.13 -1.86
C SER A 235 -13.39 6.67 -1.70
N VAL A 236 -12.72 6.08 -2.70
CA VAL A 236 -12.22 4.70 -2.63
C VAL A 236 -11.13 4.59 -1.57
N THR A 237 -10.16 5.50 -1.59
CA THR A 237 -9.05 5.53 -0.62
C THR A 237 -9.56 5.68 0.81
N ALA A 238 -10.51 6.58 1.05
CA ALA A 238 -11.10 6.77 2.37
C ALA A 238 -11.90 5.55 2.85
N ALA A 239 -12.53 4.82 1.95
CA ALA A 239 -13.29 3.62 2.28
C ALA A 239 -12.37 2.44 2.60
N ILE A 240 -11.33 2.23 1.78
CA ILE A 240 -10.31 1.21 1.98
C ILE A 240 -9.58 1.40 3.33
N ARG A 241 -9.21 2.64 3.69
CA ARG A 241 -8.51 2.93 4.95
C ARG A 241 -9.32 2.70 6.23
N ARG A 242 -10.64 2.47 6.14
CA ARG A 242 -11.49 2.24 7.31
C ARG A 242 -11.46 0.79 7.79
N SER A 243 -11.14 -0.16 6.91
CA SER A 243 -10.99 -1.57 7.28
C SER A 243 -9.52 -1.95 7.32
N LEU A 244 -9.18 -2.85 8.22
CA LEU A 244 -7.90 -3.55 8.27
C LEU A 244 -8.03 -5.00 7.81
N ASP A 245 -9.23 -5.41 7.38
CA ASP A 245 -9.46 -6.72 6.79
C ASP A 245 -9.23 -6.66 5.27
N PRO A 246 -8.27 -7.43 4.73
CA PRO A 246 -8.03 -7.52 3.29
C PRO A 246 -9.29 -7.81 2.46
N GLU A 247 -10.19 -8.66 2.96
CA GLU A 247 -11.41 -9.08 2.24
C GLU A 247 -12.38 -7.90 2.10
N ASP A 248 -12.58 -7.15 3.18
CA ASP A 248 -13.41 -5.94 3.19
C ASP A 248 -12.82 -4.85 2.28
N ILE A 249 -11.50 -4.65 2.36
CA ILE A 249 -10.77 -3.68 1.54
C ILE A 249 -11.05 -3.93 0.05
N LEU A 250 -10.89 -5.18 -0.38
CA LEU A 250 -11.07 -5.59 -1.78
C LEU A 250 -12.54 -5.46 -2.22
N GLN A 251 -13.48 -5.92 -1.39
CA GLN A 251 -14.91 -5.86 -1.69
C GLN A 251 -15.41 -4.41 -1.84
N VAL A 252 -15.01 -3.52 -0.92
CA VAL A 252 -15.40 -2.11 -0.94
C VAL A 252 -14.78 -1.39 -2.14
N ALA A 253 -13.51 -1.66 -2.44
CA ALA A 253 -12.81 -1.07 -3.58
C ALA A 253 -13.51 -1.41 -4.90
N VAL A 254 -13.83 -2.69 -5.12
CA VAL A 254 -14.51 -3.16 -6.33
C VAL A 254 -15.92 -2.58 -6.47
N GLN A 255 -16.68 -2.51 -5.39
CA GLN A 255 -18.02 -1.89 -5.42
C GLN A 255 -17.97 -0.41 -5.79
N LYS A 256 -17.09 0.36 -5.13
CA LYS A 256 -16.97 1.80 -5.38
C LYS A 256 -16.45 2.11 -6.77
N LEU A 257 -15.43 1.36 -7.22
CA LEU A 257 -14.85 1.54 -8.55
C LEU A 257 -15.85 1.14 -9.64
N GLY A 258 -16.52 0.00 -9.47
CA GLY A 258 -17.54 -0.50 -10.38
C GLY A 258 -18.70 0.48 -10.56
N GLN A 259 -19.23 1.01 -9.44
CA GLN A 259 -20.28 2.02 -9.45
C GLN A 259 -19.81 3.36 -10.03
N GLY A 260 -18.60 3.79 -9.71
CA GLY A 260 -18.04 5.08 -10.15
C GLY A 260 -17.74 5.13 -11.64
N LEU A 261 -17.27 4.03 -12.22
CA LEU A 261 -17.00 3.92 -13.67
C LEU A 261 -18.22 3.46 -14.47
N GLY A 262 -19.28 2.96 -13.81
CA GLY A 262 -20.49 2.46 -14.48
C GLY A 262 -20.24 1.23 -15.36
N VAL A 263 -19.26 0.39 -15.00
CA VAL A 263 -18.91 -0.83 -15.74
C VAL A 263 -19.92 -1.96 -15.48
N CYS A 264 -20.01 -2.93 -16.40
CA CYS A 264 -20.91 -4.07 -16.21
C CYS A 264 -20.43 -4.99 -15.08
N ARG A 265 -19.12 -5.20 -15.00
CA ARG A 265 -18.47 -6.10 -14.05
C ARG A 265 -17.09 -5.54 -13.70
N CYS A 266 -16.78 -5.55 -12.41
CA CYS A 266 -15.47 -5.27 -11.87
C CYS A 266 -15.12 -6.43 -10.93
N VAL A 267 -13.94 -7.01 -11.07
CA VAL A 267 -13.48 -8.11 -10.22
C VAL A 267 -12.09 -7.83 -9.69
N VAL A 268 -11.83 -8.26 -8.47
CA VAL A 268 -10.47 -8.27 -7.91
C VAL A 268 -10.21 -9.63 -7.29
N TYR A 269 -9.00 -10.13 -7.50
CA TYR A 269 -8.56 -11.38 -6.93
C TYR A 269 -7.09 -11.30 -6.53
N ARG A 270 -6.75 -12.03 -5.47
CA ARG A 270 -5.36 -12.17 -5.02
C ARG A 270 -4.65 -13.22 -5.85
N CYS A 271 -3.44 -12.90 -6.28
CA CYS A 271 -2.60 -13.83 -7.02
C CYS A 271 -1.11 -13.47 -6.86
N LYS A 272 -0.27 -14.48 -7.01
CA LYS A 272 1.19 -14.37 -7.10
C LYS A 272 1.63 -14.75 -8.51
N GLU A 273 2.83 -14.33 -8.89
CA GLU A 273 3.40 -14.58 -10.22
C GLU A 273 3.52 -16.08 -10.55
N ALA A 274 3.68 -16.95 -9.54
CA ALA A 274 3.83 -18.40 -9.71
C ALA A 274 2.50 -19.18 -9.68
N ASP A 275 1.37 -18.52 -9.43
CA ASP A 275 0.09 -19.20 -9.26
C ASP A 275 -0.46 -19.70 -10.62
N ASN A 276 -0.95 -20.94 -10.64
CA ASN A 276 -1.55 -21.49 -11.87
C ASN A 276 -2.94 -20.89 -12.15
N ASN A 277 -3.76 -20.78 -11.10
CA ASN A 277 -5.12 -20.27 -11.13
C ASN A 277 -5.35 -19.38 -9.89
N ALA A 278 -6.19 -18.36 -10.02
CA ALA A 278 -6.75 -17.60 -8.90
C ALA A 278 -8.24 -17.96 -8.70
N THR A 279 -8.81 -17.63 -7.54
CA THR A 279 -10.26 -17.68 -7.33
C THR A 279 -10.78 -16.26 -7.30
N ILE A 280 -11.89 -15.98 -8.00
CA ILE A 280 -12.54 -14.67 -7.93
C ILE A 280 -13.33 -14.58 -6.62
N GLU A 281 -12.84 -13.80 -5.67
CA GLU A 281 -13.46 -13.66 -4.34
C GLU A 281 -14.37 -12.42 -4.25
N HIS A 282 -14.04 -11.39 -5.01
CA HIS A 282 -14.71 -10.09 -4.95
C HIS A 282 -15.12 -9.61 -6.32
N GLU A 283 -16.38 -9.21 -6.42
CA GLU A 283 -16.97 -8.70 -7.65
C GLU A 283 -17.98 -7.58 -7.38
N PHE A 284 -18.17 -6.75 -8.40
CA PHE A 284 -19.27 -5.81 -8.58
C PHE A 284 -19.95 -6.15 -9.89
N LEU A 285 -21.28 -6.15 -9.89
CA LEU A 285 -22.11 -6.50 -11.03
C LEU A 285 -23.21 -5.46 -11.23
N ASN A 286 -23.42 -5.07 -12.48
CA ASN A 286 -24.61 -4.31 -12.86
C ASN A 286 -25.82 -5.28 -13.02
N PRO A 287 -27.08 -4.82 -12.85
CA PRO A 287 -28.25 -5.70 -12.96
C PRO A 287 -28.31 -6.41 -14.32
N GLY A 288 -28.53 -7.73 -14.30
CA GLY A 288 -28.66 -8.56 -15.51
C GLY A 288 -27.37 -9.27 -15.97
N ILE A 289 -26.25 -9.08 -15.27
CA ILE A 289 -24.98 -9.77 -15.54
C ILE A 289 -24.82 -11.00 -14.64
N THR A 290 -24.31 -12.10 -15.19
CA THR A 290 -24.02 -13.33 -14.43
C THR A 290 -22.81 -13.14 -13.51
N SER A 291 -22.92 -13.66 -12.28
CA SER A 291 -21.84 -13.69 -11.31
C SER A 291 -20.76 -14.70 -11.69
N ILE A 292 -19.51 -14.32 -11.47
CA ILE A 292 -18.33 -15.20 -11.65
C ILE A 292 -17.57 -15.42 -10.35
N LYS A 293 -18.12 -14.96 -9.22
CA LYS A 293 -17.56 -15.20 -7.89
C LYS A 293 -17.46 -16.70 -7.58
N GLY A 294 -16.32 -17.11 -7.04
CA GLY A 294 -15.99 -18.50 -6.72
C GLY A 294 -15.45 -19.32 -7.90
N GLN A 295 -15.43 -18.78 -9.12
CA GLN A 295 -14.83 -19.46 -10.27
C GLN A 295 -13.30 -19.44 -10.20
N LYS A 296 -12.67 -20.49 -10.74
CA LYS A 296 -11.22 -20.57 -10.92
C LYS A 296 -10.82 -19.83 -12.20
N TRP A 297 -10.04 -18.77 -12.02
CA TRP A 297 -9.51 -17.93 -13.09
C TRP A 297 -8.13 -18.44 -13.51
N PRO A 298 -7.94 -18.89 -14.77
CA PRO A 298 -6.66 -19.40 -15.23
C PRO A 298 -5.63 -18.26 -15.42
N LEU A 299 -4.45 -18.38 -14.80
CA LEU A 299 -3.39 -17.37 -14.87
C LEU A 299 -2.23 -17.82 -15.75
N LYS A 300 -1.66 -19.01 -15.51
CA LYS A 300 -0.49 -19.51 -16.23
C LYS A 300 -0.74 -19.72 -17.73
N ASN A 301 -1.96 -20.14 -18.06
CA ASN A 301 -2.38 -20.40 -19.44
C ASN A 301 -3.02 -19.17 -20.11
N ASN A 302 -3.02 -18.00 -19.44
CA ASN A 302 -3.59 -16.78 -19.96
C ASN A 302 -2.47 -15.87 -20.51
N PRO A 303 -2.35 -15.71 -21.85
CA PRO A 303 -1.31 -14.89 -22.46
C PRO A 303 -1.38 -13.41 -22.06
N LEU A 304 -2.59 -12.89 -21.82
CA LEU A 304 -2.81 -11.50 -21.41
C LEU A 304 -2.26 -11.24 -20.00
N PHE A 305 -2.41 -12.23 -19.11
CA PHE A 305 -1.84 -12.15 -17.77
C PHE A 305 -0.30 -12.15 -17.84
N GLN A 306 0.30 -13.02 -18.67
CA GLN A 306 1.75 -13.04 -18.86
C GLN A 306 2.28 -11.73 -19.45
N GLU A 307 1.58 -11.14 -20.42
CA GLU A 307 1.93 -9.85 -21.00
C GLU A 307 1.92 -8.72 -19.94
N VAL A 308 0.93 -8.70 -19.05
CA VAL A 308 0.88 -7.76 -17.92
C VAL A 308 2.05 -7.97 -16.95
N LEU A 309 2.47 -9.22 -16.71
CA LEU A 309 3.63 -9.50 -15.85
C LEU A 309 4.96 -9.06 -16.48
N GLU A 310 5.12 -9.27 -17.79
CA GLU A 310 6.32 -8.88 -18.54
C GLU A 310 6.44 -7.35 -18.64
N LEU A 311 5.35 -6.66 -19.01
CA LEU A 311 5.34 -5.21 -19.17
C LEU A 311 5.25 -4.46 -17.84
N ARG A 312 4.65 -5.08 -16.81
CA ARG A 312 4.29 -4.45 -15.53
C ARG A 312 3.39 -3.21 -15.68
N GLU A 313 2.62 -3.18 -16.76
CA GLU A 313 1.68 -2.12 -17.09
C GLU A 313 0.28 -2.70 -17.33
N SER A 314 -0.73 -1.84 -17.23
CA SER A 314 -2.12 -2.22 -17.44
C SER A 314 -2.44 -2.46 -18.90
N LEU A 315 -3.16 -3.55 -19.18
CA LEU A 315 -3.49 -3.99 -20.53
C LEU A 315 -4.95 -3.71 -20.86
N LYS A 316 -5.18 -2.99 -21.97
CA LYS A 316 -6.52 -2.70 -22.48
C LYS A 316 -6.80 -3.50 -23.74
N ILE A 317 -8.01 -4.05 -23.82
CA ILE A 317 -8.48 -4.88 -24.93
C ILE A 317 -9.86 -4.38 -25.32
N GLU A 318 -9.97 -3.93 -26.57
CA GLU A 318 -11.22 -3.37 -27.10
C GLU A 318 -12.20 -4.45 -27.55
N ASP A 319 -11.68 -5.50 -28.21
CA ASP A 319 -12.44 -6.69 -28.62
C ASP A 319 -11.72 -7.95 -28.13
N ALA A 320 -12.19 -8.49 -27.02
CA ALA A 320 -11.65 -9.71 -26.41
C ALA A 320 -12.10 -10.99 -27.15
N ILE A 321 -13.16 -10.93 -27.97
CA ILE A 321 -13.68 -12.09 -28.70
C ILE A 321 -12.80 -12.42 -29.91
N HIS A 322 -12.27 -11.39 -30.57
CA HIS A 322 -11.44 -11.52 -31.77
C HIS A 322 -9.96 -11.17 -31.56
N ASP A 323 -9.49 -11.03 -30.30
CA ASP A 323 -8.09 -10.66 -30.04
C ASP A 323 -7.12 -11.78 -30.51
N PRO A 324 -6.16 -11.47 -31.39
CA PRO A 324 -5.22 -12.46 -31.94
C PRO A 324 -4.26 -13.04 -30.90
N ARG A 325 -4.10 -12.40 -29.73
CA ARG A 325 -3.23 -12.86 -28.63
C ARG A 325 -3.86 -13.95 -27.77
N LEU A 326 -5.10 -14.36 -28.05
CA LEU A 326 -5.81 -15.43 -27.35
C LEU A 326 -5.92 -16.68 -28.25
N PRO A 327 -4.85 -17.52 -28.37
CA PRO A 327 -4.75 -18.52 -29.43
C PRO A 327 -5.32 -19.90 -29.00
N GLY A 328 -6.16 -19.98 -27.97
CA GLY A 328 -6.63 -21.26 -27.42
C GLY A 328 -8.08 -21.27 -26.95
N ASP A 329 -8.72 -22.45 -27.06
CA ASP A 329 -10.15 -22.65 -26.77
C ASP A 329 -10.53 -22.32 -25.33
N SER A 330 -9.65 -22.54 -24.34
CA SER A 330 -10.02 -22.40 -22.93
C SER A 330 -10.28 -20.95 -22.50
N ILE A 331 -9.45 -19.99 -22.92
CA ILE A 331 -9.65 -18.56 -22.57
C ILE A 331 -10.74 -17.95 -23.46
N GLN A 332 -10.81 -18.34 -24.75
CA GLN A 332 -11.91 -17.90 -25.62
C GLN A 332 -13.28 -18.38 -25.12
N ASN A 333 -13.36 -19.61 -24.61
CA ASN A 333 -14.60 -20.11 -23.99
C ASN A 333 -14.95 -19.32 -22.73
N LEU A 334 -13.97 -19.00 -21.87
CA LEU A 334 -14.18 -18.16 -20.69
C LEU A 334 -14.71 -16.77 -21.06
N VAL A 335 -14.11 -16.12 -22.05
CA VAL A 335 -14.51 -14.82 -22.58
C VAL A 335 -15.96 -14.87 -23.10
N ARG A 336 -16.34 -15.92 -23.83
CA ARG A 336 -17.71 -16.11 -24.34
C ARG A 336 -18.72 -16.41 -23.23
N GLU A 337 -18.42 -17.35 -22.34
CA GLU A 337 -19.27 -17.72 -21.20
C GLU A 337 -19.52 -16.54 -20.26
N CYS A 338 -18.48 -15.74 -20.02
CA CYS A 338 -18.54 -14.56 -19.17
C CYS A 338 -19.03 -13.31 -19.91
N SER A 339 -19.31 -13.43 -21.22
CA SER A 339 -19.73 -12.35 -22.14
C SER A 339 -18.81 -11.12 -22.08
N ILE A 340 -17.49 -11.32 -22.10
CA ILE A 340 -16.50 -10.23 -22.01
C ILE A 340 -16.22 -9.73 -23.44
N TYR A 341 -16.67 -8.51 -23.76
CA TYR A 341 -16.42 -7.89 -25.07
C TYR A 341 -15.21 -6.97 -25.03
N SER A 342 -15.09 -6.15 -23.97
CA SER A 342 -13.91 -5.31 -23.74
C SER A 342 -13.37 -5.58 -22.34
N TRP A 343 -12.05 -5.58 -22.20
CA TRP A 343 -11.37 -6.02 -21.00
C TRP A 343 -10.23 -5.09 -20.65
N LEU A 344 -10.20 -4.62 -19.41
CA LEU A 344 -9.07 -3.91 -18.82
C LEU A 344 -8.49 -4.76 -17.69
N LEU A 345 -7.20 -5.08 -17.77
CA LEU A 345 -6.45 -5.80 -16.75
C LEU A 345 -5.47 -4.84 -16.09
N VAL A 346 -5.58 -4.69 -14.77
CA VAL A 346 -4.74 -3.78 -13.98
C VAL A 346 -4.06 -4.53 -12.84
N PRO A 347 -2.72 -4.63 -12.83
CA PRO A 347 -2.02 -5.33 -11.76
C PRO A 347 -1.98 -4.51 -10.47
N ILE A 348 -2.16 -5.18 -9.34
CA ILE A 348 -2.00 -4.58 -8.01
C ILE A 348 -0.58 -4.88 -7.53
N PHE A 349 0.30 -3.89 -7.62
CA PHE A 349 1.69 -3.99 -7.17
C PHE A 349 1.92 -3.23 -5.86
N TYR A 350 2.85 -3.76 -5.06
CA TYR A 350 3.52 -2.99 -4.00
C TYR A 350 5.02 -3.30 -4.05
N GLN A 351 5.87 -2.28 -4.17
CA GLN A 351 7.33 -2.43 -4.25
C GLN A 351 7.77 -3.56 -5.20
N SER A 352 7.25 -3.59 -6.44
CA SER A 352 7.56 -4.62 -7.45
C SER A 352 7.04 -6.04 -7.19
N ARG A 353 6.29 -6.27 -6.11
CA ARG A 353 5.63 -7.55 -5.81
C ARG A 353 4.17 -7.51 -6.24
N LEU A 354 3.75 -8.48 -7.06
CA LEU A 354 2.33 -8.67 -7.40
C LEU A 354 1.54 -9.16 -6.18
N LEU A 355 0.45 -8.48 -5.87
CA LEU A 355 -0.47 -8.83 -4.79
C LEU A 355 -1.81 -9.35 -5.30
N GLY A 356 -2.18 -8.97 -6.53
CA GLY A 356 -3.45 -9.33 -7.14
C GLY A 356 -3.64 -8.67 -8.49
N MET A 357 -4.82 -8.89 -9.07
CA MET A 357 -5.25 -8.28 -10.32
C MET A 357 -6.64 -7.68 -10.14
N LEU A 358 -6.83 -6.52 -10.75
CA LEU A 358 -8.10 -5.81 -10.83
C LEU A 358 -8.53 -5.80 -12.29
N GLU A 359 -9.71 -6.32 -12.58
CA GLU A 359 -10.21 -6.42 -13.95
C GLU A 359 -11.56 -5.72 -14.10
N LEU A 360 -11.68 -4.92 -15.17
CA LEU A 360 -12.96 -4.34 -15.58
C LEU A 360 -13.39 -4.97 -16.90
N HIS A 361 -14.64 -5.41 -16.96
CA HIS A 361 -15.22 -5.98 -18.16
C HIS A 361 -16.32 -5.06 -18.70
N HIS A 362 -16.52 -5.11 -20.02
CA HIS A 362 -17.71 -4.64 -20.70
C HIS A 362 -18.46 -5.84 -21.28
N CYS A 363 -19.73 -5.97 -20.93
CA CYS A 363 -20.52 -7.18 -21.15
C CYS A 363 -21.66 -6.97 -22.17
N GLY A 364 -21.72 -5.79 -22.79
CA GLY A 364 -22.71 -5.44 -23.79
C GLY A 364 -22.32 -5.93 -25.19
N PRO A 365 -23.28 -5.99 -26.12
CA PRO A 365 -23.06 -6.50 -27.49
C PRO A 365 -22.19 -5.58 -28.37
N TYR A 366 -21.65 -4.50 -27.82
CA TYR A 366 -20.80 -3.53 -28.49
C TYR A 366 -19.47 -3.38 -27.76
N THR A 367 -18.39 -3.21 -28.51
CA THR A 367 -17.06 -2.94 -27.97
C THR A 367 -16.99 -1.53 -27.42
N THR A 368 -16.31 -1.34 -26.31
CA THR A 368 -16.01 -0.03 -25.72
C THR A 368 -14.51 0.22 -25.73
N THR A 369 -14.11 1.42 -26.16
CA THR A 369 -12.71 1.85 -26.07
C THR A 369 -12.40 2.38 -24.67
N TRP A 370 -11.45 1.75 -23.98
CA TRP A 370 -10.92 2.23 -22.71
C TRP A 370 -10.08 3.49 -22.92
N LYS A 371 -10.54 4.62 -22.37
CA LYS A 371 -9.80 5.89 -22.45
C LYS A 371 -8.59 5.82 -21.53
N SER A 372 -7.46 6.40 -21.95
CA SER A 372 -6.23 6.42 -21.15
C SER A 372 -6.42 7.04 -19.76
N GLU A 373 -7.34 8.00 -19.64
CA GLU A 373 -7.66 8.62 -18.36
C GLU A 373 -8.43 7.70 -17.40
N ASP A 374 -9.19 6.73 -17.92
CA ASP A 374 -9.94 5.78 -17.09
C ASP A 374 -9.00 4.66 -16.64
N VAL A 375 -8.05 4.26 -17.50
CA VAL A 375 -6.93 3.36 -17.11
C VAL A 375 -6.12 3.97 -15.98
N ALA A 376 -5.67 5.22 -16.12
CA ALA A 376 -4.90 5.91 -15.09
C ALA A 376 -5.64 6.03 -13.74
N LEU A 377 -6.97 6.17 -13.78
CA LEU A 377 -7.80 6.17 -12.58
C LEU A 377 -7.79 4.80 -11.88
N VAL A 378 -7.95 3.73 -12.64
CA VAL A 378 -7.94 2.36 -12.11
C VAL A 378 -6.55 2.00 -11.58
N ASP A 379 -5.47 2.39 -12.25
CA ASP A 379 -4.08 2.22 -11.80
C ASP A 379 -3.83 2.92 -10.46
N ALA A 380 -4.32 4.16 -10.31
CA ALA A 380 -4.21 4.90 -9.07
C ALA A 380 -4.96 4.17 -7.93
N VAL A 381 -6.15 3.63 -8.21
CA VAL A 381 -6.92 2.84 -7.24
C VAL A 381 -6.22 1.53 -6.90
N ALA A 382 -5.71 0.80 -7.89
CA ALA A 382 -4.96 -0.45 -7.70
C ALA A 382 -3.72 -0.21 -6.83
N THR A 383 -3.01 0.90 -7.04
CA THR A 383 -1.88 1.31 -6.20
C THR A 383 -2.31 1.52 -4.74
N GLN A 384 -3.43 2.21 -4.50
CA GLN A 384 -3.96 2.41 -3.14
C GLN A 384 -4.41 1.10 -2.48
N ILE A 385 -5.02 0.19 -3.25
CA ILE A 385 -5.37 -1.17 -2.76
C ILE A 385 -4.10 -1.90 -2.34
N GLY A 386 -3.05 -1.89 -3.17
CA GLY A 386 -1.78 -2.56 -2.87
C GLY A 386 -1.14 -2.07 -1.57
N VAL A 387 -1.13 -0.75 -1.34
CA VAL A 387 -0.66 -0.16 -0.07
C VAL A 387 -1.51 -0.64 1.12
N ALA A 388 -2.83 -0.63 0.98
CA ALA A 388 -3.73 -1.02 2.07
C ALA A 388 -3.64 -2.51 2.42
N LEU A 389 -3.47 -3.39 1.43
CA LEU A 389 -3.30 -4.83 1.66
C LEU A 389 -2.03 -5.13 2.46
N ILE A 390 -0.90 -4.49 2.12
CA ILE A 390 0.35 -4.66 2.87
C ILE A 390 0.23 -4.08 4.27
N GLN A 391 -0.46 -2.96 4.43
CA GLN A 391 -0.73 -2.38 5.75
C GLN A 391 -1.56 -3.33 6.63
N ALA A 392 -2.61 -3.94 6.07
CA ALA A 392 -3.43 -4.93 6.76
C ALA A 392 -2.62 -6.17 7.17
N GLU A 393 -1.82 -6.73 6.25
CA GLU A 393 -0.93 -7.88 6.51
C GLU A 393 0.10 -7.57 7.61
N ALA A 394 0.73 -6.39 7.55
CA ALA A 394 1.69 -5.95 8.56
C ALA A 394 1.03 -5.77 9.94
N TYR A 395 -0.18 -5.21 9.99
CA TYR A 395 -0.92 -5.04 11.24
C TYR A 395 -1.30 -6.40 11.87
N ALA A 396 -1.80 -7.34 11.06
CA ALA A 396 -2.14 -8.68 11.53
C ALA A 396 -0.90 -9.41 12.10
N ASN A 397 0.23 -9.34 11.39
CA ASN A 397 1.49 -9.94 11.85
C ASN A 397 2.00 -9.31 13.15
N LEU A 398 1.89 -7.97 13.29
CA LEU A 398 2.25 -7.29 14.52
C LEU A 398 1.36 -7.71 15.69
N GLN A 399 0.06 -7.89 15.44
CA GLN A 399 -0.87 -8.32 16.47
C GLN A 399 -0.58 -9.75 16.94
N ASP A 400 -0.38 -10.69 16.02
CA ASP A 400 0.02 -12.07 16.35
C ASP A 400 1.33 -12.13 17.15
N LEU A 401 2.35 -11.38 16.72
CA LEU A 401 3.62 -11.32 17.44
C LEU A 401 3.45 -10.73 18.86
N ASN A 402 2.60 -9.72 19.01
CA ASN A 402 2.34 -9.12 20.32
C ASN A 402 1.57 -10.07 21.25
N GLU A 403 0.64 -10.86 20.72
CA GLU A 403 -0.05 -11.92 21.47
C GLU A 403 0.92 -13.02 21.91
N GLN A 404 1.84 -13.45 21.04
CA GLN A 404 2.90 -14.40 21.38
C GLN A 404 3.85 -13.87 22.46
N LEU A 405 4.26 -12.60 22.35
CA LEU A 405 5.07 -11.93 23.37
C LEU A 405 4.35 -11.86 24.72
N ALA A 406 3.07 -11.47 24.72
CA ALA A 406 2.27 -11.41 25.94
C ALA A 406 2.10 -12.80 26.59
N ALA A 407 1.93 -13.86 25.79
CA ALA A 407 1.87 -15.23 26.28
C ALA A 407 3.21 -15.69 26.91
N LEU A 408 4.33 -15.31 26.30
CA LEU A 408 5.67 -15.60 26.82
C LEU A 408 5.93 -14.84 28.13
N ASP A 409 5.58 -13.56 28.21
CA ASP A 409 5.74 -12.75 29.42
C ASP A 409 4.90 -13.27 30.58
N ARG A 410 3.66 -13.73 30.32
CA ARG A 410 2.83 -14.41 31.33
C ARG A 410 3.51 -15.69 31.83
N THR A 411 4.01 -16.52 30.93
CA THR A 411 4.74 -17.75 31.29
C THR A 411 5.97 -17.43 32.14
N ARG A 412 6.77 -16.43 31.74
CA ARG A 412 7.94 -15.97 32.51
C ARG A 412 7.55 -15.47 33.90
N SER A 413 6.50 -14.68 34.00
CA SER A 413 6.02 -14.12 35.28
C SER A 413 5.54 -15.23 36.23
N ASN A 414 4.80 -16.21 35.70
CA ASN A 414 4.36 -17.38 36.45
C ASN A 414 5.55 -18.18 37.00
N LEU A 415 6.60 -18.38 36.20
CA LEU A 415 7.82 -19.06 36.66
C LEU A 415 8.52 -18.31 37.79
N VAL A 416 8.63 -16.99 37.69
CA VAL A 416 9.22 -16.16 38.77
C VAL A 416 8.39 -16.27 40.05
N ALA A 417 7.07 -16.22 39.94
CA ALA A 417 6.17 -16.35 41.09
C ALA A 417 6.28 -17.73 41.76
N ILE A 418 6.28 -18.82 40.97
CA ILE A 418 6.41 -20.19 41.49
C ILE A 418 7.78 -20.40 42.13
N THR A 419 8.86 -19.96 41.48
CA THR A 419 10.22 -20.04 42.03
C THR A 419 10.33 -19.30 43.37
N GLY A 420 9.73 -18.10 43.45
CA GLY A 420 9.68 -17.33 44.69
C GLY A 420 8.95 -18.06 45.82
N HIS A 421 7.84 -18.74 45.52
CA HIS A 421 7.09 -19.52 46.49
C HIS A 421 7.86 -20.77 46.98
N GLU A 422 8.46 -21.51 46.06
CA GLU A 422 9.23 -22.73 46.36
C GLU A 422 10.51 -22.45 47.16
N LEU A 423 11.10 -21.25 47.02
CA LEU A 423 12.23 -20.82 47.84
C LEU A 423 11.79 -20.26 49.21
N ARG A 424 10.69 -19.49 49.27
CA ARG A 424 10.21 -18.87 50.52
C ARG A 424 9.82 -19.90 51.58
N THR A 425 9.17 -20.99 51.16
CA THR A 425 8.65 -22.01 52.07
C THR A 425 9.75 -22.66 52.95
N PRO A 426 10.81 -23.28 52.39
CA PRO A 426 11.89 -23.85 53.21
C PRO A 426 12.65 -22.77 53.98
N LEU A 427 12.81 -21.56 53.42
CA LEU A 427 13.47 -20.45 54.12
C LEU A 427 12.71 -20.08 55.42
N SER A 428 11.38 -19.97 55.35
CA SER A 428 10.56 -19.69 56.52
C SER A 428 10.63 -20.80 57.57
N THR A 429 10.62 -22.07 57.15
CA THR A 429 10.79 -23.21 58.08
C THR A 429 12.15 -23.17 58.78
N ILE A 430 13.23 -22.95 58.03
CA ILE A 430 14.60 -22.84 58.58
C ILE A 430 14.65 -21.70 59.59
N GLN A 431 14.09 -20.54 59.24
CA GLN A 431 14.08 -19.36 60.11
C GLN A 431 13.34 -19.65 61.42
N VAL A 432 12.14 -20.21 61.36
CA VAL A 432 11.36 -20.57 62.58
C VAL A 432 12.11 -21.58 63.44
N CYS A 433 12.70 -22.63 62.85
CA CYS A 433 13.48 -23.61 63.60
C CYS A 433 14.66 -22.95 64.33
N LEU A 434 15.41 -22.09 63.65
CA LEU A 434 16.57 -21.39 64.22
C LEU A 434 16.15 -20.36 65.28
N GLU A 435 15.07 -19.63 65.06
CA GLU A 435 14.52 -18.66 66.02
C GLU A 435 14.04 -19.34 67.32
N SER A 436 13.34 -20.47 67.20
CA SER A 436 12.91 -21.25 68.37
C SER A 436 14.10 -21.84 69.14
N LEU A 437 15.10 -22.37 68.43
CA LEU A 437 16.34 -22.86 69.06
C LEU A 437 17.11 -21.76 69.79
N ALA A 438 17.06 -20.52 69.31
CA ALA A 438 17.72 -19.37 69.94
C ALA A 438 16.91 -18.80 71.12
N SER A 439 15.58 -18.83 71.05
CA SER A 439 14.69 -18.17 72.01
C SER A 439 14.30 -19.05 73.20
N GLU A 440 14.39 -20.37 73.09
CA GLU A 440 13.98 -21.32 74.13
C GLU A 440 15.15 -22.25 74.55
N PRO A 441 16.03 -21.81 75.47
CA PRO A 441 17.20 -22.59 75.91
C PRO A 441 16.85 -23.89 76.63
N ASP A 442 15.67 -23.95 77.27
CA ASP A 442 15.19 -25.07 78.08
C ASP A 442 14.46 -26.16 77.25
N MET A 443 14.54 -26.10 75.92
CA MET A 443 13.90 -27.05 75.01
C MET A 443 14.38 -28.50 75.24
N PRO A 444 13.46 -29.49 75.26
CA PRO A 444 13.83 -30.91 75.33
C PRO A 444 14.80 -31.32 74.21
N ALA A 445 15.76 -32.20 74.54
CA ALA A 445 16.81 -32.61 73.59
C ALA A 445 16.25 -33.22 72.29
N GLU A 446 15.18 -34.00 72.39
CA GLU A 446 14.49 -34.59 71.23
C GLU A 446 13.91 -33.51 70.30
N MET A 447 13.24 -32.50 70.85
CA MET A 447 12.62 -31.43 70.06
C MET A 447 13.66 -30.52 69.41
N ARG A 448 14.76 -30.23 70.12
CA ARG A 448 15.93 -29.54 69.54
C ARG A 448 16.53 -30.31 68.38
N GLN A 449 16.67 -31.63 68.52
CA GLN A 449 17.18 -32.47 67.44
C GLN A 449 16.24 -32.47 66.23
N ILE A 450 14.93 -32.52 66.44
CA ILE A 450 13.91 -32.42 65.37
C ILE A 450 14.02 -31.08 64.64
N MET A 451 14.17 -29.97 65.36
CA MET A 451 14.32 -28.64 64.73
C MET A 451 15.61 -28.51 63.92
N LEU A 452 16.74 -28.98 64.45
CA LEU A 452 18.02 -29.01 63.73
C LEU A 452 17.93 -29.88 62.47
N ASP A 453 17.37 -31.08 62.59
CA ASP A 453 17.18 -31.99 61.47
C ASP A 453 16.24 -31.40 60.40
N THR A 454 15.14 -30.76 60.82
CA THR A 454 14.21 -30.08 59.92
C THR A 454 14.89 -28.93 59.17
N ALA A 455 15.65 -28.07 59.86
CA ALA A 455 16.38 -26.97 59.25
C ALA A 455 17.45 -27.45 58.26
N LEU A 456 18.21 -28.49 58.62
CA LEU A 456 19.23 -29.08 57.73
C LEU A 456 18.59 -29.72 56.48
N LYS A 457 17.48 -30.45 56.65
CA LYS A 457 16.72 -31.03 55.53
C LYS A 457 16.18 -29.97 54.58
N ASP A 458 15.60 -28.88 55.10
CA ASP A 458 15.09 -27.80 54.25
C ASP A 458 16.22 -26.98 53.60
N ALA A 459 17.38 -26.82 54.25
CA ALA A 459 18.55 -26.19 53.66
C ALA A 459 19.11 -27.00 52.48
N GLU A 460 19.23 -28.33 52.65
CA GLU A 460 19.66 -29.24 51.59
C GLU A 460 18.66 -29.28 50.44
N ARG A 461 17.36 -29.26 50.75
CA ARG A 461 16.30 -29.13 49.74
C ARG A 461 16.43 -27.84 48.93
N MET A 462 16.71 -26.71 49.59
CA MET A 462 16.91 -25.43 48.91
C MET A 462 18.17 -25.44 48.03
N ARG A 463 19.25 -26.06 48.49
CA ARG A 463 20.47 -26.26 47.70
C ARG A 463 20.18 -27.04 46.42
N LYS A 464 19.43 -28.15 46.52
CA LYS A 464 19.01 -28.96 45.36
C LYS A 464 18.12 -28.16 44.40
N LEU A 465 17.16 -27.39 44.91
CA LEU A 465 16.30 -26.50 44.11
C LEU A 465 17.11 -25.47 43.29
N ILE A 466 18.05 -24.78 43.94
CA ILE A 466 18.90 -23.78 43.28
C ILE A 466 19.78 -24.44 42.22
N GLN A 467 20.35 -25.61 42.53
CA GLN A 467 21.18 -26.36 41.59
C GLN A 467 20.36 -26.82 40.37
N ASP A 468 19.18 -27.42 40.57
CA ASP A 468 18.27 -27.84 39.50
C ASP A 468 17.86 -26.63 38.63
N PHE A 469 17.58 -25.48 39.24
CA PHE A 469 17.24 -24.25 38.51
C PHE A 469 18.40 -23.74 37.65
N LEU A 470 19.63 -23.70 38.18
CA LEU A 470 20.82 -23.30 37.42
C LEU A 470 21.11 -24.27 36.28
N THR A 471 20.97 -25.58 36.51
CA THR A 471 21.12 -26.62 35.49
C THR A 471 20.11 -26.41 34.37
N LEU A 472 18.82 -26.25 34.70
CA LEU A 472 17.77 -26.02 33.71
C LEU A 472 18.02 -24.72 32.92
N SER A 473 18.40 -23.63 33.59
CA SER A 473 18.70 -22.35 32.94
C SER A 473 19.87 -22.46 31.95
N ARG A 474 20.91 -23.24 32.25
CA ARG A 474 22.03 -23.50 31.34
C ARG A 474 21.58 -24.29 30.11
N LEU A 475 20.80 -25.35 30.30
CA LEU A 475 20.26 -26.17 29.23
C LEU A 475 19.37 -25.34 28.29
N GLU A 476 18.46 -24.55 28.83
CA GLU A 476 17.50 -23.74 28.03
C GLU A 476 18.14 -22.55 27.32
N SER A 477 19.20 -21.97 27.89
CA SER A 477 19.93 -20.87 27.23
C SER A 477 20.85 -21.34 26.10
N GLY A 478 20.92 -22.65 25.85
CA GLY A 478 21.83 -23.24 24.85
C GLY A 478 23.31 -23.03 25.17
N ARG A 479 23.65 -22.71 26.43
CA ARG A 479 25.02 -22.42 26.89
C ARG A 479 25.77 -23.67 27.35
N VAL A 480 25.17 -24.85 27.21
CA VAL A 480 25.82 -26.12 27.53
C VAL A 480 26.71 -26.52 26.37
N ASN A 481 28.00 -26.69 26.65
CA ASN A 481 28.93 -27.31 25.72
C ASN A 481 28.78 -28.82 25.86
N TRP A 482 28.14 -29.46 24.88
CA TRP A 482 27.99 -30.90 24.83
C TRP A 482 29.31 -31.57 24.42
N ASN A 483 29.72 -32.61 25.14
CA ASN A 483 30.86 -33.44 24.78
C ASN A 483 30.40 -34.87 24.43
N PRO A 484 29.77 -35.08 23.26
CA PRO A 484 29.25 -36.39 22.90
C PRO A 484 30.38 -37.37 22.61
N GLU A 485 30.35 -38.52 23.27
CA GLU A 485 31.31 -39.60 23.12
C GLU A 485 30.61 -40.95 22.95
N ALA A 486 31.36 -41.97 22.52
CA ALA A 486 30.83 -43.33 22.37
C ALA A 486 30.81 -44.03 23.73
N LEU A 487 29.61 -44.26 24.27
CA LEU A 487 29.42 -44.73 25.65
C LEU A 487 28.73 -46.08 25.73
N SER A 488 29.11 -46.88 26.73
CA SER A 488 28.39 -48.09 27.12
C SER A 488 27.19 -47.69 27.96
N LEU A 489 25.97 -47.86 27.43
CA LEU A 489 24.75 -47.54 28.16
C LEU A 489 24.63 -48.35 29.45
N SER A 490 25.09 -49.61 29.45
CA SER A 490 25.07 -50.48 30.63
C SER A 490 25.91 -49.91 31.77
N GLU A 491 27.10 -49.37 31.48
CA GLU A 491 27.96 -48.73 32.49
C GLU A 491 27.31 -47.47 33.06
N CYS A 492 26.68 -46.65 32.21
CA CYS A 492 25.95 -45.46 32.66
C CYS A 492 24.76 -45.81 33.56
N VAL A 493 24.05 -46.91 33.28
CA VAL A 493 22.96 -47.41 34.11
C VAL A 493 23.47 -47.90 35.47
N GLU A 494 24.57 -48.66 35.50
CA GLU A 494 25.19 -49.12 36.76
C GLU A 494 25.68 -47.96 37.63
N LEU A 495 26.28 -46.92 37.03
CA LEU A 495 26.67 -45.69 37.72
C LEU A 495 25.45 -44.96 38.30
N ALA A 496 24.37 -44.83 37.53
CA ALA A 496 23.14 -44.19 37.99
C ALA A 496 22.48 -44.95 39.16
N ILE A 497 22.41 -46.28 39.09
CA ILE A 497 21.90 -47.12 40.19
C ILE A 497 22.77 -46.94 41.44
N SER A 498 24.09 -46.90 41.27
CA SER A 498 25.05 -46.70 42.37
C SER A 498 24.85 -45.33 43.04
N HIS A 499 24.61 -44.27 42.27
CA HIS A 499 24.29 -42.94 42.81
C HIS A 499 23.01 -42.93 43.64
N VAL A 500 21.94 -43.58 43.16
CA VAL A 500 20.66 -43.67 43.89
C VAL A 500 20.82 -44.44 45.20
N HIS A 501 21.58 -45.55 45.20
CA HIS A 501 21.88 -46.29 46.42
C HIS A 501 22.71 -45.49 47.43
N SER A 502 23.68 -44.69 46.97
CA SER A 502 24.55 -43.90 47.85
C SER A 502 23.84 -42.75 48.58
N ARG A 503 22.74 -42.23 48.01
CA ARG A 503 21.99 -41.09 48.56
C ARG A 503 20.95 -41.48 49.61
N ASN A 504 20.48 -42.72 49.62
CA ASN A 504 19.46 -43.20 50.56
C ASN A 504 20.08 -44.16 51.58
N LEU A 505 20.69 -43.59 52.62
CA LEU A 505 21.42 -44.29 53.68
C LEU A 505 20.51 -45.15 54.61
N ASP A 506 19.19 -44.95 54.59
CA ASP A 506 18.24 -45.56 55.55
C ASP A 506 17.56 -46.86 55.07
N ASN A 507 18.01 -47.50 53.98
CA ASN A 507 17.47 -48.80 53.51
C ASN A 507 15.93 -48.82 53.30
N GLU A 508 15.32 -47.72 52.87
CA GLU A 508 13.88 -47.65 52.55
C GLU A 508 13.54 -47.82 51.07
N ASN A 509 14.53 -48.12 50.21
CA ASN A 509 14.32 -48.13 48.77
C ASN A 509 13.54 -49.36 48.28
N PRO A 510 12.71 -49.21 47.23
CA PRO A 510 12.15 -50.32 46.49
C PRO A 510 13.25 -51.12 45.79
N LYS A 511 12.93 -52.37 45.42
CA LYS A 511 13.87 -53.22 44.67
C LYS A 511 14.09 -52.64 43.26
N ILE A 512 15.35 -52.43 42.88
CA ILE A 512 15.74 -52.01 41.52
C ILE A 512 16.18 -53.24 40.72
N SER A 513 15.49 -53.53 39.63
CA SER A 513 15.77 -54.65 38.72
C SER A 513 16.40 -54.12 37.42
N ASN A 514 17.69 -54.38 37.23
CA ASN A 514 18.39 -54.06 35.98
C ASN A 514 18.13 -55.17 34.94
N LEU A 515 17.33 -54.88 33.92
CA LEU A 515 16.97 -55.80 32.83
C LEU A 515 17.62 -55.39 31.50
N VAL A 516 18.69 -54.59 31.56
CA VAL A 516 19.44 -54.13 30.38
C VAL A 516 20.14 -55.33 29.71
N PRO A 517 19.96 -55.54 28.38
CA PRO A 517 20.66 -56.59 27.66
C PRO A 517 22.19 -56.40 27.71
N PRO A 518 22.98 -57.46 27.87
CA PRO A 518 24.45 -57.34 27.98
C PRO A 518 25.14 -56.92 26.67
N ASN A 519 24.52 -57.19 25.52
CA ASN A 519 25.08 -56.88 24.20
C ASN A 519 24.29 -55.74 23.53
N LEU A 520 24.54 -54.51 23.96
CA LEU A 520 24.01 -53.29 23.33
C LEU A 520 25.09 -52.57 22.50
N PRO A 521 24.72 -51.91 21.40
CA PRO A 521 25.65 -51.04 20.69
C PRO A 521 25.98 -49.81 21.54
N PHE A 522 27.17 -49.23 21.31
CA PHE A 522 27.53 -47.95 21.92
C PHE A 522 26.53 -46.86 21.55
N VAL A 523 26.27 -45.94 22.48
CA VAL A 523 25.42 -44.76 22.27
C VAL A 523 26.28 -43.52 22.09
N LEU A 524 25.80 -42.54 21.34
CA LEU A 524 26.47 -41.25 21.18
C LEU A 524 25.80 -40.22 22.09
N ALA A 525 26.39 -39.96 23.25
CA ALA A 525 25.87 -39.01 24.23
C ALA A 525 26.99 -38.44 25.10
N ASP A 526 26.67 -37.41 25.87
CA ASP A 526 27.54 -36.90 26.91
C ASP A 526 27.31 -37.71 28.20
N GLY A 527 28.37 -38.30 28.75
CA GLY A 527 28.28 -39.25 29.86
C GLY A 527 27.75 -38.62 31.14
N GLU A 528 28.11 -37.37 31.44
CA GLU A 528 27.64 -36.67 32.63
C GLU A 528 26.13 -36.45 32.56
N TRP A 529 25.64 -35.98 31.40
CA TRP A 529 24.21 -35.73 31.19
C TRP A 529 23.38 -37.01 31.12
N LEU A 530 23.92 -38.09 30.55
CA LEU A 530 23.24 -39.38 30.51
C LEU A 530 23.08 -39.98 31.92
N VAL A 531 24.13 -39.94 32.73
CA VAL A 531 24.06 -40.41 34.12
C VAL A 531 23.13 -39.52 34.95
N GLU A 532 23.13 -38.20 34.74
CA GLU A 532 22.19 -37.28 35.41
C GLU A 532 20.73 -37.57 35.03
N LEU A 533 20.44 -37.77 33.74
CA LEU A 533 19.10 -38.16 33.24
C LEU A 533 18.61 -39.43 33.93
N LEU A 534 19.43 -40.50 33.88
CA LEU A 534 19.10 -41.79 34.47
C LEU A 534 18.91 -41.67 35.98
N SER A 535 19.81 -40.96 36.66
CA SER A 535 19.73 -40.75 38.12
C SER A 535 18.46 -39.99 38.50
N LYS A 536 18.05 -38.96 37.74
CA LYS A 536 16.81 -38.20 38.01
C LYS A 536 15.55 -39.03 37.79
N LEU A 537 15.51 -39.86 36.74
CA LEU A 537 14.36 -40.73 36.47
C LEU A 537 14.27 -41.86 37.52
N LEU A 538 15.40 -42.42 37.95
CA LEU A 538 15.43 -43.43 39.02
C LEU A 538 15.09 -42.84 40.39
N ASP A 539 15.63 -41.66 40.74
CA ASP A 539 15.23 -40.93 41.95
C ASP A 539 13.70 -40.72 41.96
N ASN A 540 13.12 -40.37 40.81
CA ASN A 540 11.68 -40.18 40.66
C ASN A 540 10.90 -41.49 40.89
N ALA A 541 11.32 -42.58 40.23
CA ALA A 541 10.71 -43.90 40.38
C ALA A 541 10.79 -44.42 41.83
N CYS A 542 11.95 -44.33 42.46
CA CYS A 542 12.15 -44.75 43.84
C CYS A 542 11.34 -43.92 44.83
N LYS A 543 11.25 -42.60 44.62
CA LYS A 543 10.51 -41.69 45.51
C LYS A 543 9.00 -41.96 45.53
N PHE A 544 8.42 -42.38 44.40
CA PHE A 544 6.97 -42.59 44.27
C PHE A 544 6.54 -44.05 44.35
N THR A 545 7.47 -44.95 44.66
CA THR A 545 7.23 -46.39 44.84
C THR A 545 7.46 -46.76 46.31
N GLY A 546 6.50 -47.47 46.91
CA GLY A 546 6.64 -47.94 48.29
C GLY A 546 7.73 -49.01 48.44
N ARG A 547 8.14 -49.29 49.68
CA ARG A 547 9.20 -50.27 50.02
C ARG A 547 9.05 -51.64 49.36
N GLU A 548 7.82 -52.14 49.25
CA GLU A 548 7.51 -53.45 48.67
C GLU A 548 7.38 -53.43 47.14
N GLY A 549 7.46 -52.25 46.53
CA GLY A 549 7.37 -52.09 45.09
C GLY A 549 8.67 -52.42 44.36
N ASN A 550 8.60 -52.38 43.03
CA ASN A 550 9.72 -52.67 42.14
C ASN A 550 9.90 -51.54 41.12
N VAL A 551 11.16 -51.20 40.87
CA VAL A 551 11.57 -50.32 39.78
C VAL A 551 12.40 -51.16 38.81
N SER A 552 12.09 -51.13 37.51
CA SER A 552 12.89 -51.81 36.48
C SER A 552 13.43 -50.84 35.43
N ILE A 553 14.60 -51.18 34.88
CA ILE A 553 15.20 -50.47 33.74
C ILE A 553 15.35 -51.48 32.61
N GLU A 554 14.78 -51.16 31.46
CA GLU A 554 14.78 -51.98 30.25
C GLU A 554 15.31 -51.15 29.08
N VAL A 555 15.96 -51.83 28.13
CA VAL A 555 16.47 -51.18 26.91
C VAL A 555 16.10 -52.03 25.70
N ALA A 556 15.49 -51.39 24.71
CA ALA A 556 15.09 -52.00 23.44
C ALA A 556 15.65 -51.22 22.24
N LEU A 557 15.70 -51.90 21.08
CA LEU A 557 15.93 -51.21 19.81
C LEU A 557 14.66 -50.43 19.43
N GLY A 558 14.77 -49.10 19.35
CA GLY A 558 13.67 -48.22 18.95
C GLY A 558 13.58 -48.04 17.43
N LYS A 559 13.26 -46.81 16.99
CA LYS A 559 13.32 -46.37 15.58
C LYS A 559 14.72 -46.67 14.97
N PRO A 560 14.87 -46.80 13.63
CA PRO A 560 16.16 -47.13 13.03
C PRO A 560 17.24 -46.12 13.45
N LYS A 561 18.29 -46.62 14.13
CA LYS A 561 19.45 -45.89 14.70
C LYS A 561 19.30 -45.31 16.12
N THR A 562 18.27 -45.66 16.88
CA THR A 562 18.12 -45.25 18.29
C THR A 562 17.86 -46.42 19.21
N LEU A 563 18.35 -46.35 20.46
CA LEU A 563 17.89 -47.19 21.55
C LEU A 563 16.76 -46.47 22.31
N GLU A 564 15.79 -47.24 22.78
CA GLU A 564 14.76 -46.79 23.70
C GLU A 564 15.06 -47.36 25.09
N VAL A 565 15.07 -46.48 26.09
CA VAL A 565 15.27 -46.84 27.49
C VAL A 565 13.97 -46.60 28.24
N THR A 566 13.50 -47.62 28.95
CA THR A 566 12.25 -47.58 29.72
C THR A 566 12.56 -47.78 31.20
N ILE A 567 12.09 -46.86 32.03
CA ILE A 567 12.16 -46.96 33.49
C ILE A 567 10.73 -47.11 34.00
N SER A 568 10.43 -48.30 34.53
CA SER A 568 9.10 -48.68 35.01
C SER A 568 9.07 -48.75 36.53
N ASP A 569 8.01 -48.21 37.14
CA ASP A 569 7.78 -48.24 38.58
C ASP A 569 6.40 -48.80 38.91
N THR A 570 6.26 -49.48 40.06
CA THR A 570 4.97 -49.97 40.57
C THR A 570 4.35 -49.01 41.58
N GLY A 571 4.61 -47.72 41.44
CA GLY A 571 4.20 -46.68 42.37
C GLY A 571 2.77 -46.17 42.17
N ARG A 572 2.53 -44.94 42.65
CA ARG A 572 1.18 -44.32 42.71
C ARG A 572 0.50 -44.08 41.36
N GLY A 573 1.23 -44.17 40.25
CA GLY A 573 0.72 -43.91 38.89
C GLY A 573 0.35 -42.45 38.59
N ILE A 574 0.18 -42.16 37.30
CA ILE A 574 -0.11 -40.82 36.77
C ILE A 574 -1.45 -40.87 36.02
N GLU A 575 -2.32 -39.88 36.20
CA GLU A 575 -3.56 -39.82 35.43
C GLU A 575 -3.26 -39.59 33.92
N PRO A 576 -3.97 -40.26 32.98
CA PRO A 576 -3.67 -40.17 31.55
C PRO A 576 -3.67 -38.75 30.97
N ASN A 577 -4.53 -37.88 31.49
CA ASN A 577 -4.65 -36.46 31.14
C ASN A 577 -3.49 -35.59 31.68
N ARG A 578 -2.56 -36.16 32.45
CA ARG A 578 -1.41 -35.46 33.06
C ARG A 578 -0.05 -35.96 32.55
N LEU A 579 -0.01 -37.00 31.72
CA LEU A 579 1.23 -37.64 31.25
C LEU A 579 2.19 -36.69 30.53
N GLU A 580 1.66 -35.67 29.85
CA GLU A 580 2.50 -34.65 29.19
C GLU A 580 2.93 -33.55 30.18
N GLN A 581 2.03 -33.19 31.11
CA GLN A 581 2.25 -32.11 32.07
C GLN A 581 3.30 -32.45 33.12
N VAL A 582 3.59 -33.73 33.40
CA VAL A 582 4.62 -34.11 34.40
C VAL A 582 6.03 -33.63 34.04
N PHE A 583 6.26 -33.29 32.77
CA PHE A 583 7.52 -32.73 32.30
C PHE A 583 7.55 -31.19 32.32
N ASP A 584 6.44 -30.54 32.70
CA ASP A 584 6.37 -29.09 32.84
C ASP A 584 7.15 -28.62 34.09
N ARG A 585 7.65 -27.39 34.03
CA ARG A 585 8.44 -26.79 35.11
C ARG A 585 7.61 -26.64 36.38
N PHE A 586 8.18 -27.05 37.50
CA PHE A 586 7.53 -26.99 38.82
C PHE A 586 6.20 -27.73 38.91
N TYR A 587 5.89 -28.59 37.94
CA TYR A 587 4.66 -29.38 37.98
C TYR A 587 4.74 -30.40 39.10
N GLN A 588 3.70 -30.41 39.95
CA GLN A 588 3.51 -31.40 41.00
C GLN A 588 2.04 -31.76 41.08
N GLU A 589 1.77 -33.06 41.14
CA GLU A 589 0.40 -33.57 41.14
C GLU A 589 -0.36 -33.26 42.44
N GLU A 590 0.36 -33.12 43.55
CA GLU A 590 -0.15 -32.65 44.84
C GLU A 590 0.18 -31.15 44.96
N GLY A 591 -0.83 -30.29 45.05
CA GLY A 591 -0.61 -28.84 45.22
C GLY A 591 0.22 -28.52 46.47
N ALA A 592 0.83 -27.33 46.51
CA ALA A 592 1.84 -26.89 47.49
C ALA A 592 1.50 -27.09 49.00
N LEU A 593 0.22 -27.33 49.34
CA LEU A 593 -0.26 -27.55 50.71
C LEU A 593 -0.33 -29.01 51.17
N ARG A 594 -0.34 -30.02 50.28
CA ARG A 594 -0.36 -31.44 50.66
C ARG A 594 0.99 -32.08 50.35
N ARG A 595 2.03 -31.63 51.05
CA ARG A 595 3.41 -32.10 50.86
C ARG A 595 3.62 -33.44 51.56
N SER A 596 3.29 -34.55 50.89
CA SER A 596 3.62 -35.90 51.40
C SER A 596 4.96 -36.41 50.86
N ALA A 597 5.33 -36.08 49.62
CA ALA A 597 6.57 -36.50 48.97
C ALA A 597 7.34 -35.32 48.34
N GLY A 598 8.30 -34.74 49.08
CA GLY A 598 9.04 -33.53 48.72
C GLY A 598 9.84 -33.63 47.42
N GLY A 599 9.54 -32.80 46.42
CA GLY A 599 10.26 -32.70 45.15
C GLY A 599 10.40 -31.26 44.69
N THR A 600 11.26 -31.01 43.72
CA THR A 600 11.49 -29.67 43.13
C THR A 600 10.54 -29.37 41.97
N GLY A 601 9.93 -30.40 41.36
CA GLY A 601 9.16 -30.28 40.13
C GLY A 601 9.99 -29.88 38.91
N LEU A 602 11.32 -29.82 39.03
CA LEU A 602 12.24 -29.47 37.94
C LEU A 602 12.93 -30.69 37.33
N GLY A 603 12.95 -31.83 38.04
CA GLY A 603 13.70 -33.01 37.63
C GLY A 603 13.32 -33.52 36.24
N LEU A 604 12.02 -33.78 36.00
CA LEU A 604 11.54 -34.27 34.71
C LEU A 604 11.67 -33.22 33.58
N ALA A 605 11.54 -31.93 33.90
CA ALA A 605 11.81 -30.86 32.94
C ALA A 605 13.28 -30.84 32.48
N ILE A 606 14.22 -31.08 33.41
CA ILE A 606 15.65 -31.24 33.09
C ILE A 606 15.87 -32.48 32.22
N CYS A 607 15.25 -33.61 32.55
CA CYS A 607 15.32 -34.83 31.73
C CYS A 607 14.90 -34.56 30.29
N ARG A 608 13.80 -33.82 30.08
CA ARG A 608 13.32 -33.44 28.75
C ARG A 608 14.31 -32.55 28.00
N GLN A 609 14.92 -31.56 28.66
CA GLN A 609 15.93 -30.72 28.01
C GLN A 609 17.20 -31.49 27.66
N ILE A 610 17.61 -32.46 28.49
CA ILE A 610 18.76 -33.32 28.21
C ILE A 610 18.51 -34.17 26.96
N VAL A 611 17.37 -34.88 26.92
CA VAL A 611 17.01 -35.77 25.80
C VAL A 611 16.85 -34.98 24.49
N ASN A 612 16.22 -33.81 24.55
CA ASN A 612 16.13 -32.91 23.40
C ASN A 612 17.51 -32.41 22.94
N GLY A 613 18.47 -32.25 23.86
CA GLY A 613 19.83 -31.78 23.58
C GLY A 613 20.62 -32.66 22.61
N TRP A 614 20.38 -33.98 22.62
CA TRP A 614 20.93 -34.91 21.63
C TRP A 614 19.93 -35.34 20.55
N GLY A 615 18.78 -34.66 20.45
CA GLY A 615 17.76 -34.91 19.43
C GLY A 615 16.90 -36.17 19.66
N GLY A 616 16.78 -36.62 20.90
CA GLY A 616 15.87 -37.70 21.28
C GLY A 616 14.46 -37.23 21.64
N GLU A 617 13.61 -38.17 21.99
CA GLU A 617 12.23 -37.99 22.48
C GLU A 617 12.10 -38.62 23.88
N ILE A 618 11.35 -37.99 24.80
CA ILE A 618 11.00 -38.52 26.14
C ILE A 618 9.48 -38.45 26.34
N TRP A 619 8.87 -39.50 26.88
CA TRP A 619 7.43 -39.54 27.19
C TRP A 619 7.15 -40.43 28.41
N ALA A 620 5.91 -40.40 28.90
CA ALA A 620 5.47 -41.22 30.01
C ALA A 620 4.18 -41.98 29.67
N GLU A 621 4.05 -43.19 30.20
CA GLU A 621 2.86 -44.04 30.08
C GLU A 621 2.40 -44.48 31.48
N SER A 622 1.10 -44.46 31.73
CA SER A 622 0.50 -44.97 32.96
C SER A 622 -0.97 -45.30 32.73
N LEU A 623 -1.45 -46.40 33.30
CA LEU A 623 -2.86 -46.81 33.25
C LEU A 623 -3.73 -46.05 34.27
N GLY A 624 -3.16 -45.09 35.00
CA GLY A 624 -3.83 -44.30 36.03
C GLY A 624 -3.32 -44.61 37.43
N LYS A 625 -4.08 -44.16 38.44
CA LYS A 625 -3.70 -44.25 39.84
C LYS A 625 -3.48 -45.69 40.30
N ASN A 626 -2.42 -45.91 41.09
CA ASN A 626 -1.98 -47.18 41.65
C ASN A 626 -1.61 -48.27 40.64
N HIS A 627 -1.40 -47.90 39.37
CA HIS A 627 -0.97 -48.81 38.31
C HIS A 627 0.50 -48.63 37.91
N GLY A 628 1.28 -47.86 38.68
CA GLY A 628 2.66 -47.56 38.32
C GLY A 628 2.80 -46.60 37.14
N SER A 629 4.03 -46.33 36.72
CA SER A 629 4.34 -45.47 35.57
C SER A 629 5.55 -45.98 34.81
N GLN A 630 5.61 -45.67 33.52
CA GLN A 630 6.74 -45.99 32.66
C GLN A 630 7.24 -44.69 32.02
N PHE A 631 8.52 -44.41 32.17
CA PHE A 631 9.18 -43.28 31.53
C PHE A 631 10.10 -43.79 30.44
N HIS A 632 9.90 -43.30 29.22
CA HIS A 632 10.62 -43.74 28.03
C HIS A 632 11.45 -42.59 27.50
N PHE A 633 12.68 -42.88 27.06
CA PHE A 633 13.46 -41.92 26.28
C PHE A 633 14.28 -42.60 25.19
N THR A 634 14.60 -41.85 24.14
CA THR A 634 15.44 -42.33 23.03
C THR A 634 16.84 -41.70 23.03
N ILE A 635 17.81 -42.51 22.64
CA ILE A 635 19.23 -42.13 22.56
C ILE A 635 19.84 -42.66 21.24
N PRO A 636 20.63 -41.85 20.50
CA PRO A 636 21.19 -42.28 19.22
C PRO A 636 22.31 -43.32 19.38
N ILE A 637 22.30 -44.31 18.51
CA ILE A 637 23.34 -45.34 18.44
C ILE A 637 24.60 -44.75 17.78
N PHE A 638 25.76 -44.95 18.40
CA PHE A 638 27.05 -44.63 17.81
C PHE A 638 27.31 -45.52 16.60
N LYS A 639 27.50 -44.90 15.43
CA LYS A 639 27.99 -45.58 14.24
C LYS A 639 29.46 -45.26 14.04
N ASP A 640 30.30 -46.28 14.22
CA ASP A 640 31.70 -46.18 13.84
C ASP A 640 31.81 -46.02 12.32
N LYS A 641 32.38 -44.91 11.85
CA LYS A 641 32.59 -44.64 10.41
C LYS A 641 33.66 -45.54 9.78
N THR A 642 34.30 -46.42 10.55
CA THR A 642 35.46 -47.20 10.09
C THR A 642 35.15 -48.56 9.46
N ASN A 643 33.89 -49.02 9.42
CA ASN A 643 33.56 -50.35 8.85
C ASN A 643 32.76 -50.36 7.53
N ASP A 644 32.60 -49.21 6.87
CA ASP A 644 32.02 -49.12 5.51
C ASP A 644 33.13 -49.09 4.43
N ASN A 645 34.04 -50.08 4.45
CA ASN A 645 34.99 -50.28 3.35
C ASN A 645 34.77 -51.62 2.65
N PRO A 646 33.83 -51.72 1.69
CA PRO A 646 33.70 -52.89 0.83
C PRO A 646 34.70 -52.80 -0.33
N GLN A 647 36.00 -52.96 -0.05
CA GLN A 647 37.00 -53.21 -1.08
C GLN A 647 38.00 -54.27 -0.64
N ASN A 648 37.60 -55.54 -0.80
CA ASN A 648 38.55 -56.59 -1.15
C ASN A 648 37.91 -57.57 -2.13
N THR A 649 37.58 -57.07 -3.34
CA THR A 649 37.34 -57.91 -4.50
C THR A 649 38.67 -58.19 -5.19
N ALA A 650 39.31 -59.30 -4.82
CA ALA A 650 40.37 -59.89 -5.63
C ALA A 650 39.82 -60.28 -7.01
N PRO A 651 40.50 -59.97 -8.13
CA PRO A 651 39.98 -60.26 -9.47
C PRO A 651 40.13 -61.75 -9.81
N LYS A 652 39.02 -62.42 -10.12
CA LYS A 652 38.99 -63.76 -10.71
C LYS A 652 39.64 -63.74 -12.10
N LYS A 653 40.72 -64.50 -12.28
CA LYS A 653 41.35 -64.80 -13.57
C LYS A 653 40.34 -65.46 -14.52
N SER A 654 40.21 -64.90 -15.72
CA SER A 654 39.44 -65.48 -16.83
C SER A 654 40.17 -66.68 -17.42
N SER A 655 39.50 -67.83 -17.49
CA SER A 655 39.95 -69.01 -18.22
C SER A 655 39.53 -68.90 -19.69
N ARG A 656 40.53 -68.96 -20.57
CA ARG A 656 40.38 -69.08 -22.03
C ARG A 656 39.63 -70.37 -22.38
N ARG A 657 38.60 -70.27 -23.25
CA ARG A 657 38.10 -71.37 -24.08
C ARG A 657 38.83 -71.36 -25.44
N PRO A 658 39.18 -72.52 -26.02
CA PRO A 658 39.80 -72.59 -27.35
C PRO A 658 38.76 -72.78 -28.48
N ALA A 659 39.10 -72.23 -29.65
CA ALA A 659 38.84 -72.66 -31.04
C ALA A 659 37.39 -73.06 -31.47
N SER A 660 36.89 -72.89 -32.71
CA SER A 660 37.53 -72.71 -34.01
C SER A 660 36.49 -72.29 -35.08
N LYS A 661 36.99 -71.62 -36.13
CA LYS A 661 36.71 -71.80 -37.58
C LYS A 661 35.35 -71.43 -38.24
N ARG A 662 35.56 -70.77 -39.41
CA ARG A 662 34.79 -70.75 -40.67
C ARG A 662 33.52 -69.89 -40.63
N LYS A 663 33.26 -68.99 -41.57
CA LYS A 663 33.66 -68.86 -42.99
C LYS A 663 33.65 -67.39 -43.37
#